data_AF-A0A6P6W504-F1
#
_entry.id   AF-A0A6P6W504-F1
#
_cell.length_a   1.000
_cell.length_b   1.000
_cell.length_c   1.000
_cell.angle_alpha   90.00
_cell.angle_beta   90.00
_cell.angle_gamma   90.00
#
_symmetry.space_group_name_H-M   'P 1'
#
loop_
_entity.id
_entity.type
_entity.pdbx_description
1 polymer ?
#
loop_
_entity_poly.entity_id
_entity_poly.type
_entity_poly.pdbx_seq_one_letter_code
_entity_poly.pdbx_strand_id
1 'polypeptide(L)'
;MPKVQKPQEFSQFRPISLCNFVNKIFSKILARRLAPLLPKIISPNQSGFVQERSISDNYLLVQEVIAGIKRKARGGNVVFKLDMTKAYDRMKWPFLIQVLRAFGFGERWINMIWRIISNVWFSIVINGSLCGFFKSARGLRQGDPLSPALFIIRAEVLSRSLNQLVSCRGFQGFSIPQGCPSITHLGYADDVLIFSSATASTLRLVMRVLEEYEASSGQLINKTKSCFLVHAKIGRPRRKSIQQVTGFKPMSFAIWYLGYPLYSGRKKKEYFAGLCLAVVSKVDSWKNRLLSAGGRIVLLKRVLSTLLVHLLMAVSPPKSIFKEIEGRWKDLCVPGEEGGMGFRRLEDIHDAFSIKLWWNFQSLSSLWATFMKAKYCAQVHPNLVHRGRGSQVWRRMMEVRQLAESHIGWIGRSGSSNFWFDNSLGTDSLSSRLDNVLDHRWVPHGVVKEVVRVAPPVGHLPDLMIVAPGVAVENFLLLITTIAWAVTCGLLPVEVQGSWAVQVWVLPITGYREHRACVRYGRYGVTCLALLRGSSWHILVWFIVSCPSGSLVVWEEGNSIRYEGIQVRFDRLCTLVMADLVELFSIYFKQQRSFPAAWVHFYAAISRWVPRMSYSIVRWLRPPSGVLKLNIDGCSKGNPGVSGGGGVIRDSGGKLLLAFACHLGQATSVQAEVRALLFGVKVCIQWGFRKLEAELDSLVLVHILFGKARCPWSVFLEVQQLLGFMEHIPSVGHCFRQANQVADVLSKVGCTLGERSFTRLHQSYRRRLEVPCA
;
A
#
# COMPACT_ATOMS: atom_id res chain seq x y z
N MET A 1 9.01 13.03 -2.30
CA MET A 1 7.88 13.68 -1.59
C MET A 1 8.40 14.58 -0.49
N PRO A 2 7.77 15.72 -0.20
CA PRO A 2 8.07 16.53 1.00
C PRO A 2 7.87 15.76 2.31
N LYS A 3 8.62 16.13 3.35
CA LYS A 3 8.40 15.71 4.76
C LYS A 3 7.75 16.81 5.61
N VAL A 4 7.78 18.05 5.12
CA VAL A 4 7.24 19.27 5.75
C VAL A 4 6.44 20.06 4.73
N GLN A 5 5.59 21.01 5.17
CA GLN A 5 4.69 21.75 4.26
C GLN A 5 5.43 22.66 3.27
N LYS A 6 6.51 23.32 3.69
CA LYS A 6 7.34 24.21 2.86
C LYS A 6 8.81 23.73 2.88
N PRO A 7 9.17 22.71 2.08
CA PRO A 7 10.51 22.12 2.12
C PRO A 7 11.53 23.02 1.42
N GLN A 8 12.54 23.50 2.15
CA GLN A 8 13.62 24.34 1.63
C GLN A 8 14.89 23.55 1.29
N GLU A 9 15.13 22.42 1.96
CA GLU A 9 16.33 21.59 1.77
C GLU A 9 16.00 20.24 1.14
N PHE A 10 16.95 19.66 0.40
CA PHE A 10 16.88 18.26 -0.02
C PHE A 10 16.78 17.27 1.16
N SER A 11 17.30 17.64 2.35
CA SER A 11 17.16 16.86 3.59
C SER A 11 15.68 16.68 4.01
N GLN A 12 14.82 17.64 3.64
CA GLN A 12 13.40 17.73 3.96
C GLN A 12 12.52 16.99 2.94
N PHE A 13 13.10 16.34 1.92
CA PHE A 13 12.39 15.41 1.02
C PHE A 13 12.70 13.95 1.38
N ARG A 14 11.71 13.06 1.19
CA ARG A 14 11.91 11.60 1.07
C ARG A 14 12.07 11.25 -0.41
N PRO A 15 13.22 10.71 -0.87
CA PRO A 15 13.36 10.18 -2.21
C PRO A 15 12.51 8.89 -2.36
N ILE A 16 12.00 8.65 -3.56
CA ILE A 16 11.29 7.41 -3.91
C ILE A 16 11.87 6.92 -5.23
N SER A 17 12.25 5.65 -5.29
CA SER A 17 12.88 5.03 -6.46
C SER A 17 11.80 4.41 -7.35
N LEU A 18 11.41 5.13 -8.41
CA LEU A 18 10.50 4.60 -9.44
C LEU A 18 11.22 3.53 -10.28
N CYS A 19 11.22 2.30 -9.76
CA CYS A 19 11.85 1.16 -10.41
C CYS A 19 11.06 0.74 -11.66
N ASN A 20 11.78 0.34 -12.72
CA ASN A 20 11.22 -0.31 -13.92
C ASN A 20 10.31 -1.48 -13.49
N PHE A 21 9.14 -1.60 -14.12
CA PHE A 21 8.14 -2.65 -13.88
C PHE A 21 8.74 -4.07 -13.93
N VAL A 22 9.62 -4.36 -14.90
CA VAL A 22 10.29 -5.66 -15.04
C VAL A 22 11.16 -5.98 -13.81
N ASN A 23 11.89 -4.99 -13.29
CA ASN A 23 12.69 -5.15 -12.07
C ASN A 23 11.79 -5.36 -10.83
N LYS A 24 10.63 -4.69 -10.77
CA LYS A 24 9.63 -4.92 -9.71
C LYS A 24 9.08 -6.35 -9.73
N ILE A 25 8.91 -6.98 -10.90
CA ILE A 25 8.50 -8.39 -11.00
C ILE A 25 9.54 -9.31 -10.33
N PHE A 26 10.82 -9.23 -10.75
CA PHE A 26 11.88 -10.05 -10.16
C PHE A 26 12.03 -9.82 -8.65
N SER A 27 12.04 -8.54 -8.23
CA SER A 27 12.06 -8.14 -6.83
C SER A 27 10.87 -8.73 -6.03
N LYS A 28 9.65 -8.68 -6.57
CA LYS A 28 8.45 -9.25 -5.93
C LYS A 28 8.49 -10.77 -5.84
N ILE A 29 9.04 -11.47 -6.84
CA ILE A 29 9.23 -12.93 -6.81
C ILE A 29 10.20 -13.32 -5.69
N LEU A 30 11.35 -12.65 -5.59
CA LEU A 30 12.30 -12.89 -4.51
C LEU A 30 11.70 -12.55 -3.14
N ALA A 31 10.99 -11.43 -3.02
CA ALA A 31 10.34 -11.03 -1.77
C ALA A 31 9.29 -12.05 -1.30
N ARG A 32 8.47 -12.62 -2.21
CA ARG A 32 7.49 -13.67 -1.87
C ARG A 32 8.15 -14.97 -1.42
N ARG A 33 9.27 -15.37 -2.05
CA ARG A 33 10.03 -16.56 -1.65
C ARG A 33 10.76 -16.38 -0.31
N LEU A 34 11.16 -15.14 0.00
CA LEU A 34 11.84 -14.80 1.26
C LEU A 34 10.88 -14.66 2.45
N ALA A 35 9.65 -14.17 2.22
CA ALA A 35 8.65 -13.91 3.25
C ALA A 35 8.45 -15.03 4.30
N PRO A 36 8.23 -16.31 3.93
CA PRO A 36 8.02 -17.39 4.92
C PRO A 36 9.28 -17.80 5.71
N LEU A 37 10.46 -17.28 5.34
CA LEU A 37 11.70 -17.47 6.10
C LEU A 37 11.91 -16.37 7.15
N LEU A 38 11.38 -15.17 6.92
CA LEU A 38 11.59 -14.01 7.81
C LEU A 38 11.14 -14.29 9.27
N PRO A 39 9.98 -14.92 9.57
CA PRO A 39 9.60 -15.25 10.95
C PRO A 39 10.59 -16.17 11.67
N LYS A 40 11.39 -16.96 10.94
CA LYS A 40 12.34 -17.96 11.46
C LYS A 40 13.74 -17.41 11.68
N ILE A 41 14.18 -16.43 10.88
CA ILE A 41 15.55 -15.89 10.91
C ILE A 41 15.67 -14.50 11.56
N ILE A 42 14.55 -13.80 11.79
CA ILE A 42 14.51 -12.46 12.39
C ILE A 42 14.05 -12.56 13.84
N SER A 43 14.82 -12.02 14.78
CA SER A 43 14.53 -12.02 16.22
C SER A 43 13.14 -11.45 16.52
N PRO A 44 12.43 -11.96 17.54
CA PRO A 44 11.06 -11.54 17.86
C PRO A 44 10.96 -10.05 18.26
N ASN A 45 12.09 -9.43 18.61
CA ASN A 45 12.22 -8.01 18.89
C ASN A 45 11.89 -7.09 17.70
N GLN A 46 12.06 -7.56 16.45
CA GLN A 46 11.74 -6.82 15.23
C GLN A 46 10.35 -7.20 14.74
N SER A 47 9.40 -6.24 14.79
CA SER A 47 8.01 -6.45 14.37
C SER A 47 7.69 -5.84 13.01
N GLY A 48 8.56 -5.01 12.44
CA GLY A 48 8.36 -4.39 11.13
C GLY A 48 8.71 -5.35 9.98
N PHE A 49 7.88 -5.34 8.93
CA PHE A 49 8.08 -6.08 7.66
C PHE A 49 8.24 -7.62 7.76
N VAL A 50 7.90 -8.23 8.89
CA VAL A 50 7.80 -9.70 9.04
C VAL A 50 6.32 -10.10 8.97
N GLN A 51 6.01 -11.19 8.26
CA GLN A 51 4.65 -11.76 8.21
C GLN A 51 4.17 -12.16 9.62
N GLU A 52 2.85 -12.09 9.85
CA GLU A 52 2.17 -12.35 11.14
C GLU A 52 2.59 -11.46 12.33
N ARG A 53 3.58 -10.56 12.19
CA ARG A 53 3.96 -9.62 13.24
C ARG A 53 3.15 -8.32 13.16
N SER A 54 2.75 -7.82 14.33
CA SER A 54 1.77 -6.74 14.49
C SER A 54 2.43 -5.47 15.03
N ILE A 55 2.09 -4.32 14.42
CA ILE A 55 2.53 -2.99 14.89
C ILE A 55 1.94 -2.66 16.28
N SER A 56 0.71 -3.15 16.54
CA SER A 56 0.04 -2.99 17.83
C SER A 56 0.79 -3.74 18.93
N ASP A 57 1.15 -5.01 18.71
CA ASP A 57 1.87 -5.85 19.69
C ASP A 57 3.19 -5.21 20.11
N ASN A 58 3.91 -4.62 19.14
CA ASN A 58 5.15 -3.89 19.40
C ASN A 58 4.90 -2.71 20.34
N TYR A 59 3.99 -1.80 19.98
CA TYR A 59 3.63 -0.65 20.82
C TYR A 59 3.10 -1.08 22.20
N LEU A 60 2.25 -2.11 22.26
CA LEU A 60 1.67 -2.61 23.51
C LEU A 60 2.75 -3.12 24.46
N LEU A 61 3.73 -3.87 23.97
CA LEU A 61 4.87 -4.33 24.76
C LEU A 61 5.77 -3.16 25.19
N VAL A 62 6.07 -2.22 24.30
CA VAL A 62 6.82 -0.98 24.64
C VAL A 62 6.14 -0.23 25.78
N GLN A 63 4.82 -0.01 25.69
CA GLN A 63 4.03 0.70 26.70
C GLN A 63 3.95 -0.08 28.03
N GLU A 64 3.92 -1.42 27.97
CA GLU A 64 3.90 -2.30 29.15
C GLU A 64 5.26 -2.36 29.89
N VAL A 65 6.37 -2.29 29.14
CA VAL A 65 7.73 -2.14 29.70
C VAL A 65 7.93 -0.72 30.26
N ILE A 66 7.47 0.32 29.55
CA ILE A 66 7.54 1.72 30.02
C ILE A 66 6.72 1.95 31.30
N ALA A 67 5.59 1.26 31.49
CA ALA A 67 4.87 1.26 32.76
C ALA A 67 5.76 0.79 33.95
N GLY A 68 6.79 -0.01 33.67
CA GLY A 68 7.81 -0.47 34.60
C GLY A 68 8.97 0.50 34.86
N ILE A 69 9.11 1.62 34.13
CA ILE A 69 10.30 2.50 34.17
C ILE A 69 10.64 3.04 35.58
N LYS A 70 9.65 3.11 36.48
CA LYS A 70 9.80 3.52 37.88
C LYS A 70 10.25 2.41 38.85
N ARG A 71 10.41 1.15 38.41
CA ARG A 71 10.86 0.03 39.25
C ARG A 71 12.28 0.28 39.75
N LYS A 72 12.60 -0.20 40.97
CA LYS A 72 13.96 -0.11 41.52
C LYS A 72 14.95 -0.81 40.57
N ALA A 73 16.05 -0.13 40.29
CA ALA A 73 17.15 -0.58 39.43
C ALA A 73 18.42 0.20 39.83
N ARG A 74 19.60 -0.42 39.80
CA ARG A 74 20.86 0.31 40.00
C ARG A 74 20.99 1.35 38.88
N GLY A 75 21.32 2.60 39.24
CA GLY A 75 21.34 3.75 38.31
C GLY A 75 19.96 4.27 37.85
N GLY A 76 18.89 3.49 38.00
CA GLY A 76 17.57 3.75 37.41
C GLY A 76 17.44 3.22 35.98
N ASN A 77 16.20 3.12 35.47
CA ASN A 77 15.92 2.65 34.11
C ASN A 77 15.93 3.81 33.09
N VAL A 78 16.39 3.52 31.88
CA VAL A 78 16.37 4.43 30.73
C VAL A 78 15.88 3.69 29.47
N VAL A 79 15.18 4.42 28.59
CA VAL A 79 14.83 3.95 27.25
C VAL A 79 15.43 4.90 26.23
N PHE A 80 16.18 4.38 25.27
CA PHE A 80 16.69 5.14 24.13
C PHE A 80 15.75 5.00 22.95
N LYS A 81 15.48 6.10 22.24
CA LYS A 81 14.84 6.10 20.91
C LYS A 81 15.87 6.55 19.88
N LEU A 82 16.19 5.66 18.94
CA LEU A 82 17.15 5.93 17.87
C LEU A 82 16.44 6.47 16.62
N ASP A 83 17.05 7.43 15.91
CA ASP A 83 16.70 7.85 14.55
C ASP A 83 17.85 7.46 13.62
N MET A 84 17.56 6.73 12.54
CA MET A 84 18.58 6.23 11.60
C MET A 84 18.75 7.20 10.42
N THR A 85 19.94 7.81 10.31
CA THR A 85 20.26 8.82 9.29
C THR A 85 20.19 8.22 7.89
N LYS A 86 19.14 8.54 7.13
CA LYS A 86 18.91 7.99 5.78
C LYS A 86 18.98 6.45 5.79
N ALA A 87 18.18 5.83 6.66
CA ALA A 87 18.23 4.40 6.98
C ALA A 87 18.31 3.47 5.76
N TYR A 88 17.56 3.77 4.70
CA TYR A 88 17.59 3.05 3.43
C TYR A 88 18.82 3.38 2.57
N ASP A 89 19.16 4.66 2.44
CA ASP A 89 20.12 5.15 1.44
C ASP A 89 21.59 4.92 1.86
N ARG A 90 21.86 4.65 3.15
CA ARG A 90 23.24 4.47 3.68
C ARG A 90 23.82 3.05 3.60
N MET A 91 23.01 2.00 3.43
CA MET A 91 23.45 0.61 3.62
C MET A 91 24.59 0.17 2.70
N LYS A 92 25.75 -0.22 3.27
CA LYS A 92 26.84 -0.88 2.52
C LYS A 92 26.33 -2.22 1.94
N TRP A 93 26.39 -2.38 0.61
CA TRP A 93 26.02 -3.66 -0.02
C TRP A 93 26.93 -4.84 0.35
N PRO A 94 28.27 -4.72 0.42
CA PRO A 94 29.13 -5.85 0.81
C PRO A 94 28.78 -6.43 2.18
N PHE A 95 28.41 -5.58 3.15
CA PHE A 95 27.93 -6.01 4.47
C PHE A 95 26.61 -6.80 4.38
N LEU A 96 25.64 -6.35 3.57
CA LEU A 96 24.41 -7.11 3.33
C LEU A 96 24.71 -8.50 2.72
N ILE A 97 25.67 -8.58 1.79
CA ILE A 97 26.09 -9.85 1.18
C ILE A 97 26.76 -10.77 2.20
N GLN A 98 27.66 -10.25 3.04
CA GLN A 98 28.27 -11.01 4.15
C GLN A 98 27.21 -11.54 5.14
N VAL A 99 26.22 -10.71 5.50
CA VAL A 99 25.11 -11.12 6.37
C VAL A 99 24.26 -12.22 5.73
N LEU A 100 23.95 -12.13 4.44
CA LEU A 100 23.24 -13.19 3.72
C LEU A 100 24.02 -14.51 3.70
N ARG A 101 25.36 -14.47 3.54
CA ARG A 101 26.22 -15.65 3.66
C ARG A 101 26.18 -16.24 5.07
N ALA A 102 26.25 -15.40 6.11
CA ALA A 102 26.17 -15.81 7.51
C ALA A 102 24.80 -16.40 7.91
N PHE A 103 23.74 -16.10 7.16
CA PHE A 103 22.42 -16.75 7.26
C PHE A 103 22.27 -18.03 6.40
N GLY A 104 23.32 -18.46 5.70
CA GLY A 104 23.31 -19.68 4.88
C GLY A 104 22.56 -19.54 3.54
N PHE A 105 22.33 -18.33 3.03
CA PHE A 105 21.75 -18.17 1.69
C PHE A 105 22.76 -18.59 0.62
N GLY A 106 22.39 -19.54 -0.26
CA GLY A 106 23.27 -20.03 -1.32
C GLY A 106 23.65 -18.96 -2.36
N GLU A 107 24.87 -19.03 -2.89
CA GLU A 107 25.47 -18.00 -3.75
C GLU A 107 24.62 -17.61 -4.97
N ARG A 108 23.87 -18.54 -5.58
CA ARG A 108 22.96 -18.22 -6.69
C ARG A 108 21.88 -17.21 -6.29
N TRP A 109 21.35 -17.29 -5.07
CA TRP A 109 20.37 -16.35 -4.52
C TRP A 109 21.02 -15.00 -4.20
N ILE A 110 22.20 -15.04 -3.60
CA ILE A 110 23.00 -13.85 -3.27
C ILE A 110 23.40 -13.09 -4.55
N ASN A 111 23.77 -13.79 -5.62
CA ASN A 111 24.10 -13.19 -6.92
C ASN A 111 22.89 -12.48 -7.56
N MET A 112 21.68 -13.06 -7.46
CA MET A 112 20.45 -12.38 -7.91
C MET A 112 20.19 -11.09 -7.11
N ILE A 113 20.33 -11.13 -5.78
CA ILE A 113 20.23 -9.93 -4.92
C ILE A 113 21.28 -8.89 -5.33
N TRP A 114 22.54 -9.29 -5.46
CA TRP A 114 23.63 -8.41 -5.85
C TRP A 114 23.36 -7.71 -7.18
N ARG A 115 22.98 -8.45 -8.24
CA ARG A 115 22.62 -7.85 -9.54
C ARG A 115 21.47 -6.85 -9.40
N ILE A 116 20.42 -7.20 -8.64
CA ILE A 116 19.23 -6.38 -8.44
C ILE A 116 19.54 -5.07 -7.69
N ILE A 117 20.45 -5.07 -6.71
CA ILE A 117 20.78 -3.86 -5.92
C ILE A 117 21.92 -3.02 -6.52
N SER A 118 22.91 -3.63 -7.16
CA SER A 118 24.14 -2.94 -7.62
C SER A 118 24.09 -2.44 -9.07
N ASN A 119 23.45 -3.17 -9.99
CA ASN A 119 23.38 -2.77 -11.39
C ASN A 119 22.22 -1.79 -11.62
N VAL A 120 22.34 -0.59 -11.04
CA VAL A 120 21.26 0.40 -10.98
C VAL A 120 21.77 1.79 -11.34
N TRP A 121 21.19 2.34 -12.41
CA TRP A 121 21.28 3.74 -12.75
C TRP A 121 20.05 4.50 -12.24
N PHE A 122 20.27 5.73 -11.77
CA PHE A 122 19.25 6.67 -11.33
C PHE A 122 19.33 7.92 -12.20
N SER A 123 18.17 8.53 -12.45
CA SER A 123 18.01 9.85 -13.03
C SER A 123 17.04 10.64 -12.14
N ILE A 124 17.16 11.97 -12.12
CA ILE A 124 16.32 12.84 -11.30
C ILE A 124 15.38 13.60 -12.24
N VAL A 125 14.08 13.56 -11.96
CA VAL A 125 13.11 14.41 -12.66
C VAL A 125 13.15 15.81 -12.04
N ILE A 126 13.53 16.81 -12.82
CA ILE A 126 13.52 18.24 -12.44
C ILE A 126 12.60 18.96 -13.42
N ASN A 127 11.58 19.65 -12.90
CA ASN A 127 10.59 20.40 -13.68
C ASN A 127 9.94 19.61 -14.84
N GLY A 128 9.77 18.30 -14.67
CA GLY A 128 9.19 17.38 -15.66
C GLY A 128 10.22 16.67 -16.56
N SER A 129 11.45 17.21 -16.67
CA SER A 129 12.52 16.64 -17.49
C SER A 129 13.40 15.66 -16.70
N LEU A 130 13.87 14.59 -17.35
CA LEU A 130 14.88 13.69 -16.79
C LEU A 130 16.28 14.31 -16.92
N CYS A 131 16.96 14.52 -15.80
CA CYS A 131 18.26 15.18 -15.73
C CYS A 131 19.36 14.20 -15.31
N GLY A 132 20.24 13.87 -16.26
CA GLY A 132 21.45 13.07 -16.08
C GLY A 132 21.21 11.59 -15.71
N PHE A 133 22.29 10.83 -15.61
CA PHE A 133 22.31 9.46 -15.10
C PHE A 133 23.51 9.24 -14.18
N PHE A 134 23.30 8.60 -13.03
CA PHE A 134 24.35 8.22 -12.09
C PHE A 134 24.09 6.84 -11.50
N LYS A 135 25.15 6.09 -11.17
CA LYS A 135 25.05 4.85 -10.39
C LYS A 135 24.98 5.17 -8.90
N SER A 136 24.37 4.28 -8.11
CA SER A 136 24.67 4.23 -6.68
C SER A 136 25.78 3.21 -6.39
N ALA A 137 26.46 3.39 -5.25
CA ALA A 137 27.39 2.41 -4.66
C ALA A 137 26.86 1.81 -3.33
N ARG A 138 25.67 2.24 -2.87
CA ARG A 138 25.07 1.82 -1.61
C ARG A 138 23.55 2.06 -1.54
N GLY A 139 22.93 1.52 -0.50
CA GLY A 139 21.54 1.78 -0.12
C GLY A 139 20.52 0.89 -0.83
N LEU A 140 19.32 0.79 -0.26
CA LEU A 140 18.20 0.03 -0.83
C LEU A 140 17.09 0.97 -1.30
N ARG A 141 16.36 0.56 -2.34
CA ARG A 141 15.42 1.43 -3.07
C ARG A 141 14.10 1.58 -2.32
N GLN A 142 13.75 2.82 -1.96
CA GLN A 142 12.45 3.12 -1.34
C GLN A 142 11.35 2.98 -2.40
N GLY A 143 10.46 1.99 -2.23
CA GLY A 143 9.42 1.61 -3.20
C GLY A 143 9.66 0.30 -3.97
N ASP A 144 10.71 -0.44 -3.62
CA ASP A 144 11.10 -1.71 -4.24
C ASP A 144 10.70 -2.92 -3.36
N PRO A 145 9.90 -3.90 -3.84
CA PRO A 145 9.29 -4.95 -3.01
C PRO A 145 10.24 -5.77 -2.11
N LEU A 146 11.47 -6.02 -2.55
CA LEU A 146 12.48 -6.80 -1.82
C LEU A 146 13.24 -5.97 -0.76
N SER A 147 13.30 -4.64 -0.92
CA SER A 147 14.14 -3.77 -0.08
C SER A 147 13.78 -3.79 1.42
N PRO A 148 12.50 -3.87 1.85
CA PRO A 148 12.16 -3.98 3.27
C PRO A 148 12.63 -5.28 3.93
N ALA A 149 12.59 -6.41 3.21
CA ALA A 149 13.04 -7.71 3.73
C ALA A 149 14.57 -7.74 3.89
N LEU A 150 15.31 -7.21 2.91
CA LEU A 150 16.77 -7.06 3.00
C LEU A 150 17.19 -6.05 4.08
N PHE A 151 16.39 -4.99 4.31
CA PHE A 151 16.61 -4.05 5.41
C PHE A 151 16.60 -4.79 6.77
N ILE A 152 15.56 -5.57 7.06
CA ILE A 152 15.43 -6.22 8.36
C ILE A 152 16.44 -7.34 8.57
N ILE A 153 16.78 -8.12 7.53
CA ILE A 153 17.88 -9.11 7.59
C ILE A 153 19.21 -8.45 7.95
N ARG A 154 19.48 -7.24 7.45
CA ARG A 154 20.68 -6.48 7.81
C ARG A 154 20.61 -5.89 9.22
N ALA A 155 19.44 -5.42 9.65
CA ALA A 155 19.21 -4.89 11.00
C ALA A 155 19.22 -5.98 12.09
N GLU A 156 18.99 -7.24 11.72
CA GLU A 156 19.06 -8.39 12.62
C GLU A 156 20.44 -8.56 13.28
N VAL A 157 21.52 -8.10 12.63
CA VAL A 157 22.86 -8.07 13.26
C VAL A 157 22.83 -7.23 14.54
N LEU A 158 22.29 -6.01 14.48
CA LEU A 158 22.13 -5.15 15.65
C LEU A 158 21.19 -5.79 16.69
N SER A 159 20.12 -6.46 16.24
CA SER A 159 19.20 -7.16 17.13
C SER A 159 19.89 -8.25 17.95
N ARG A 160 20.72 -9.07 17.29
CA ARG A 160 21.48 -10.16 17.91
C ARG A 160 22.59 -9.63 18.82
N SER A 161 23.33 -8.59 18.42
CA SER A 161 24.33 -7.95 19.29
C SER A 161 23.71 -7.31 20.54
N LEU A 162 22.55 -6.64 20.41
CA LEU A 162 21.82 -6.10 21.57
C LEU A 162 21.26 -7.18 22.49
N ASN A 163 20.83 -8.33 21.94
CA ASN A 163 20.42 -9.48 22.75
C ASN A 163 21.61 -10.16 23.46
N GLN A 164 22.78 -10.22 22.83
CA GLN A 164 24.00 -10.78 23.42
C GLN A 164 24.51 -10.00 24.64
N LEU A 165 24.19 -8.71 24.76
CA LEU A 165 24.53 -7.88 25.93
C LEU A 165 24.04 -8.47 27.26
N VAL A 166 22.96 -9.25 27.28
CA VAL A 166 22.45 -9.91 28.50
C VAL A 166 23.49 -10.85 29.12
N SER A 167 24.37 -11.44 28.31
CA SER A 167 25.46 -12.32 28.76
C SER A 167 26.76 -11.58 29.12
N CYS A 168 26.85 -10.28 28.87
CA CYS A 168 28.08 -9.51 29.11
C CYS A 168 28.24 -9.14 30.59
N ARG A 169 29.38 -9.51 31.20
CA ARG A 169 29.74 -9.09 32.57
C ARG A 169 29.68 -7.55 32.69
N GLY A 170 28.92 -7.05 33.67
CA GLY A 170 28.77 -5.62 33.94
C GLY A 170 27.66 -4.89 33.16
N PHE A 171 26.96 -5.58 32.25
CA PHE A 171 25.69 -5.12 31.68
C PHE A 171 24.56 -5.30 32.70
N GLN A 172 23.62 -4.35 32.76
CA GLN A 172 22.40 -4.44 33.56
C GLN A 172 21.20 -4.01 32.72
N GLY A 173 20.32 -4.96 32.40
CA GLY A 173 19.10 -4.70 31.64
C GLY A 173 18.11 -3.78 32.35
N PHE A 174 17.02 -3.47 31.66
CA PHE A 174 15.88 -2.74 32.23
C PHE A 174 15.19 -3.57 33.33
N SER A 175 14.73 -2.94 34.42
CA SER A 175 14.06 -3.61 35.53
C SER A 175 12.64 -4.07 35.17
N ILE A 176 12.55 -5.33 34.75
CA ILE A 176 11.33 -6.04 34.36
C ILE A 176 10.79 -6.85 35.58
N PRO A 177 9.51 -7.30 35.61
CA PRO A 177 9.05 -8.28 36.61
C PRO A 177 9.72 -9.66 36.46
N GLN A 178 9.79 -10.41 37.55
CA GLN A 178 10.34 -11.77 37.54
C GLN A 178 9.49 -12.71 36.66
N GLY A 179 10.12 -13.74 36.07
CA GLY A 179 9.48 -14.69 35.16
C GLY A 179 9.19 -14.16 33.74
N CYS A 180 9.20 -12.84 33.53
CA CYS A 180 9.02 -12.24 32.21
C CYS A 180 10.28 -12.40 31.33
N PRO A 181 10.14 -12.51 29.99
CA PRO A 181 11.29 -12.53 29.10
C PRO A 181 12.07 -11.20 29.14
N SER A 182 13.39 -11.29 29.04
CA SER A 182 14.27 -10.12 29.02
C SER A 182 14.09 -9.34 27.70
N ILE A 183 13.83 -8.03 27.81
CA ILE A 183 13.67 -7.15 26.65
C ILE A 183 14.83 -6.14 26.65
N THR A 184 15.80 -6.33 25.74
CA THR A 184 16.92 -5.42 25.52
C THR A 184 16.55 -4.27 24.58
N HIS A 185 15.72 -4.57 23.57
CA HIS A 185 15.29 -3.63 22.54
C HIS A 185 14.00 -4.11 21.88
N LEU A 186 13.30 -3.19 21.20
CA LEU A 186 12.18 -3.47 20.30
C LEU A 186 12.32 -2.59 19.06
N GLY A 187 12.12 -3.17 17.88
CA GLY A 187 12.28 -2.51 16.59
C GLY A 187 11.04 -2.64 15.73
N TYR A 188 10.76 -1.61 14.94
CA TYR A 188 9.80 -1.64 13.85
C TYR A 188 10.44 -0.96 12.63
N ALA A 189 11.01 -1.77 11.74
CA ALA A 189 11.90 -1.31 10.68
C ALA A 189 13.07 -0.48 11.23
N ASP A 190 13.16 0.80 10.88
CA ASP A 190 14.20 1.75 11.30
C ASP A 190 13.91 2.50 12.62
N ASP A 191 12.67 2.46 13.14
CA ASP A 191 12.33 2.92 14.50
C ASP A 191 12.78 1.87 15.53
N VAL A 192 13.82 2.17 16.33
CA VAL A 192 14.37 1.25 17.35
C VAL A 192 14.34 1.89 18.74
N LEU A 193 13.80 1.15 19.71
CA LEU A 193 13.84 1.47 21.14
C LEU A 193 14.77 0.48 21.88
N ILE A 194 15.66 0.98 22.73
CA ILE A 194 16.57 0.15 23.57
C ILE A 194 16.26 0.39 25.04
N PHE A 195 16.17 -0.68 25.83
CA PHE A 195 15.78 -0.70 27.24
C PHE A 195 16.98 -1.10 28.12
N SER A 196 17.39 -0.22 29.03
CA SER A 196 18.68 -0.34 29.73
C SER A 196 18.63 0.19 31.18
N SER A 197 19.58 -0.23 32.01
CA SER A 197 20.00 0.54 33.19
C SER A 197 20.74 1.81 32.77
N ALA A 198 20.65 2.87 33.58
CA ALA A 198 21.43 4.11 33.47
C ALA A 198 22.76 4.05 34.29
N THR A 199 23.34 2.85 34.43
CA THR A 199 24.69 2.64 34.98
C THR A 199 25.75 2.84 33.88
N ALA A 200 26.83 3.55 34.18
CA ALA A 200 27.83 3.93 33.19
C ALA A 200 28.55 2.73 32.52
N SER A 201 28.62 1.57 33.18
CA SER A 201 29.10 0.31 32.57
C SER A 201 28.17 -0.14 31.44
N THR A 202 26.89 -0.33 31.76
CA THR A 202 25.82 -0.71 30.83
C THR A 202 25.72 0.27 29.66
N LEU A 203 25.75 1.58 29.93
CA LEU A 203 25.67 2.61 28.89
C LEU A 203 26.84 2.51 27.90
N ARG A 204 28.07 2.31 28.37
CA ARG A 204 29.24 2.12 27.49
C ARG A 204 29.18 0.83 26.67
N LEU A 205 28.62 -0.25 27.23
CA LEU A 205 28.40 -1.50 26.48
C LEU A 205 27.34 -1.33 25.38
N VAL A 206 26.24 -0.61 25.65
CA VAL A 206 25.24 -0.27 24.63
C VAL A 206 25.86 0.62 23.54
N MET A 207 26.58 1.68 23.90
CA MET A 207 27.21 2.57 22.92
C MET A 207 28.24 1.84 22.05
N ARG A 208 29.06 0.96 22.63
CA ARG A 208 30.01 0.12 21.88
C ARG A 208 29.29 -0.72 20.80
N VAL A 209 28.22 -1.43 21.14
CA VAL A 209 27.45 -2.23 20.17
C VAL A 209 26.87 -1.37 19.05
N LEU A 210 26.46 -0.13 19.35
CA LEU A 210 26.00 0.82 18.33
C LEU A 210 27.16 1.27 17.42
N GLU A 211 28.32 1.61 17.99
CA GLU A 211 29.51 2.08 17.26
C GLU A 211 30.12 0.98 16.36
N GLU A 212 30.21 -0.26 16.86
CA GLU A 212 30.60 -1.45 16.09
C GLU A 212 29.63 -1.71 14.91
N TYR A 213 28.33 -1.53 15.13
CA TYR A 213 27.32 -1.65 14.08
C TYR A 213 27.34 -0.49 13.07
N GLU A 214 27.61 0.75 13.49
CA GLU A 214 27.80 1.89 12.58
C GLU A 214 29.01 1.66 11.66
N ALA A 215 30.16 1.29 12.24
CA ALA A 215 31.40 1.05 11.52
C ALA A 215 31.27 -0.09 10.49
N SER A 216 30.80 -1.25 10.92
CA SER A 216 30.64 -2.42 10.04
C SER A 216 29.55 -2.20 8.99
N SER A 217 28.33 -1.85 9.42
CA SER A 217 27.15 -1.85 8.55
C SER A 217 27.00 -0.61 7.66
N GLY A 218 27.66 0.50 8.03
CA GLY A 218 27.60 1.79 7.34
C GLY A 218 26.29 2.59 7.52
N GLN A 219 25.35 2.12 8.35
CA GLN A 219 24.31 3.00 8.88
C GLN A 219 24.91 3.99 9.88
N LEU A 220 24.18 5.06 10.17
CA LEU A 220 24.62 6.11 11.11
C LEU A 220 23.41 6.60 11.92
N ILE A 221 23.54 6.59 13.24
CA ILE A 221 22.55 7.05 14.20
C ILE A 221 22.58 8.57 14.23
N ASN A 222 21.42 9.20 14.08
CA ASN A 222 21.28 10.64 14.17
C ASN A 222 21.31 11.06 15.65
N LYS A 223 22.51 11.32 16.20
CA LYS A 223 22.67 11.71 17.62
C LYS A 223 21.87 12.97 18.00
N THR A 224 21.59 13.86 17.04
CA THR A 224 20.81 15.10 17.24
C THR A 224 19.31 14.86 17.44
N LYS A 225 18.75 13.83 16.80
CA LYS A 225 17.33 13.44 16.91
C LYS A 225 17.08 12.27 17.86
N SER A 226 18.07 11.40 18.02
CA SER A 226 18.01 10.28 18.96
C SER A 226 17.97 10.83 20.38
N CYS A 227 17.11 10.24 21.21
CA CYS A 227 16.82 10.78 22.53
C CYS A 227 16.74 9.68 23.60
N PHE A 228 16.78 10.10 24.87
CA PHE A 228 16.60 9.19 25.99
C PHE A 228 15.45 9.62 26.91
N LEU A 229 14.70 8.63 27.37
CA LEU A 229 13.54 8.75 28.24
C LEU A 229 13.89 8.15 29.61
N VAL A 230 13.59 8.88 30.67
CA VAL A 230 13.78 8.44 32.06
C VAL A 230 12.54 8.74 32.88
N HIS A 231 12.34 8.01 33.98
CA HIS A 231 11.30 8.36 34.95
C HIS A 231 11.57 9.74 35.57
N ALA A 232 10.51 10.52 35.83
CA ALA A 232 10.64 11.89 36.33
C ALA A 232 11.47 12.02 37.63
N LYS A 233 11.43 10.99 38.50
CA LYS A 233 12.23 10.93 39.74
C LYS A 233 13.75 10.75 39.52
N ILE A 234 14.24 10.49 38.31
CA ILE A 234 15.69 10.42 38.05
C ILE A 234 16.25 11.86 38.04
N GLY A 235 17.13 12.17 39.00
CA GLY A 235 17.68 13.50 39.24
C GLY A 235 18.61 14.03 38.15
N ARG A 236 18.80 15.36 38.12
CA ARG A 236 19.58 16.08 37.09
C ARG A 236 21.01 15.51 36.87
N PRO A 237 21.81 15.14 37.90
CA PRO A 237 23.16 14.59 37.68
C PRO A 237 23.18 13.29 36.88
N ARG A 238 22.24 12.37 37.15
CA ARG A 238 22.11 11.11 36.41
C ARG A 238 21.72 11.35 34.95
N ARG A 239 20.87 12.36 34.68
CA ARG A 239 20.53 12.76 33.30
C ARG A 239 21.72 13.36 32.55
N LYS A 240 22.51 14.24 33.18
CA LYS A 240 23.77 14.74 32.61
C LYS A 240 24.73 13.59 32.29
N SER A 241 24.90 12.62 33.20
CA SER A 241 25.74 11.44 32.97
C SER A 241 25.28 10.58 31.78
N ILE A 242 23.97 10.33 31.61
CA ILE A 242 23.44 9.63 30.42
C ILE A 242 23.76 10.42 29.14
N GLN A 243 23.52 11.74 29.16
CA GLN A 243 23.77 12.63 28.02
C GLN A 243 25.26 12.67 27.63
N GLN A 244 26.16 12.70 28.62
CA GLN A 244 27.61 12.70 28.40
C GLN A 244 28.12 11.37 27.80
N VAL A 245 27.59 10.22 28.25
CA VAL A 245 28.04 8.91 27.75
C VAL A 245 27.44 8.58 26.38
N THR A 246 26.24 9.07 26.06
CA THR A 246 25.53 8.67 24.82
C THR A 246 25.49 9.74 23.73
N GLY A 247 25.67 11.02 24.08
CA GLY A 247 25.44 12.16 23.20
C GLY A 247 23.96 12.45 22.88
N PHE A 248 23.02 11.61 23.35
CA PHE A 248 21.59 11.76 23.06
C PHE A 248 20.92 12.81 23.94
N LYS A 249 19.90 13.49 23.41
CA LYS A 249 19.17 14.53 24.15
C LYS A 249 18.13 13.91 25.11
N PRO A 250 17.92 14.47 26.31
CA PRO A 250 16.82 14.05 27.18
C PRO A 250 15.46 14.39 26.57
N MET A 251 14.48 13.52 26.73
CA MET A 251 13.09 13.74 26.33
C MET A 251 12.13 13.36 27.48
N SER A 252 10.99 14.03 27.56
CA SER A 252 9.94 13.80 28.56
C SER A 252 8.72 13.11 27.95
N PHE A 253 8.05 12.25 28.71
CA PHE A 253 6.73 11.73 28.36
C PHE A 253 5.65 12.82 28.41
N ALA A 254 4.59 12.79 27.59
CA ALA A 254 4.30 11.77 26.56
C ALA A 254 5.01 12.03 25.22
N ILE A 255 5.25 10.97 24.44
CA ILE A 255 5.85 11.06 23.09
C ILE A 255 5.07 10.23 22.08
N TRP A 256 5.19 10.54 20.78
CA TRP A 256 4.61 9.71 19.73
C TRP A 256 5.61 8.65 19.21
N TYR A 257 5.12 7.42 19.03
CA TYR A 257 5.84 6.26 18.51
C TYR A 257 4.86 5.37 17.73
N LEU A 258 5.22 5.01 16.49
CA LEU A 258 4.42 4.14 15.61
C LEU A 258 2.94 4.53 15.42
N GLY A 259 2.60 5.82 15.56
CA GLY A 259 1.22 6.32 15.46
C GLY A 259 0.46 6.39 16.79
N TYR A 260 1.11 6.09 17.91
CA TYR A 260 0.51 6.01 19.25
C TYR A 260 1.24 6.90 20.28
N PRO A 261 0.54 7.43 21.31
CA PRO A 261 1.17 8.19 22.40
C PRO A 261 1.70 7.27 23.52
N LEU A 262 3.03 7.18 23.66
CA LEU A 262 3.70 6.52 24.79
C LEU A 262 3.78 7.44 26.01
N TYR A 263 3.48 6.92 27.20
CA TYR A 263 3.52 7.68 28.45
C TYR A 263 3.72 6.80 29.70
N SER A 264 4.32 7.37 30.75
CA SER A 264 4.48 6.70 32.05
C SER A 264 3.42 7.18 33.04
N GLY A 265 2.45 6.32 33.39
CA GLY A 265 1.50 6.56 34.49
C GLY A 265 0.02 6.42 34.11
N ARG A 266 -0.83 7.30 34.66
CA ARG A 266 -2.26 7.40 34.30
C ARG A 266 -2.40 8.02 32.90
N LYS A 267 -3.38 7.58 32.12
CA LYS A 267 -3.76 8.28 30.86
C LYS A 267 -4.36 9.64 31.20
N LYS A 268 -4.08 10.62 30.36
CA LYS A 268 -4.54 12.01 30.48
C LYS A 268 -5.20 12.46 29.18
N LYS A 269 -5.95 13.57 29.20
CA LYS A 269 -6.60 14.11 28.00
C LYS A 269 -5.57 14.72 27.05
N GLU A 270 -4.62 15.46 27.62
CA GLU A 270 -3.55 16.19 26.93
C GLU A 270 -2.73 15.32 25.97
N TYR A 271 -2.50 14.05 26.32
CA TYR A 271 -1.75 13.09 25.51
C TYR A 271 -2.43 12.76 24.16
N PHE A 272 -3.72 13.06 24.03
CA PHE A 272 -4.52 12.86 22.83
C PHE A 272 -4.90 14.19 22.13
N ALA A 273 -4.54 15.35 22.66
CA ALA A 273 -4.89 16.64 22.06
C ALA A 273 -4.41 16.78 20.60
N GLY A 274 -3.22 16.25 20.29
CA GLY A 274 -2.70 16.18 18.91
C GLY A 274 -3.53 15.33 17.95
N LEU A 275 -4.23 14.29 18.45
CA LEU A 275 -5.19 13.52 17.65
C LEU A 275 -6.43 14.36 17.34
N CYS A 276 -7.01 15.01 18.36
CA CYS A 276 -8.18 15.88 18.19
C CYS A 276 -7.88 16.99 17.18
N LEU A 277 -6.74 17.66 17.30
CA LEU A 277 -6.29 18.68 16.34
C LEU A 277 -6.09 18.10 14.92
N ALA A 278 -5.57 16.88 14.78
CA ALA A 278 -5.41 16.23 13.47
C ALA A 278 -6.76 15.82 12.83
N VAL A 279 -7.75 15.44 13.64
CA VAL A 279 -9.13 15.18 13.19
C VAL A 279 -9.81 16.48 12.76
N VAL A 280 -9.76 17.51 13.61
CA VAL A 280 -10.31 18.85 13.34
C VAL A 280 -9.71 19.45 12.07
N SER A 281 -8.38 19.50 11.96
CA SER A 281 -7.67 20.01 10.78
C SER A 281 -8.08 19.29 9.49
N LYS A 282 -8.31 17.96 9.53
CA LYS A 282 -8.83 17.21 8.39
C LYS A 282 -10.25 17.64 8.03
N VAL A 283 -11.17 17.67 9.00
CA VAL A 283 -12.57 18.07 8.81
C VAL A 283 -12.66 19.48 8.21
N ASP A 284 -11.94 20.44 8.78
CA ASP A 284 -11.97 21.83 8.32
C ASP A 284 -11.33 21.99 6.93
N SER A 285 -10.31 21.20 6.61
CA SER A 285 -9.74 21.13 5.25
C SER A 285 -10.68 20.55 4.18
N TRP A 286 -11.83 19.99 4.59
CA TRP A 286 -12.89 19.46 3.72
C TRP A 286 -14.16 20.33 3.70
N LYS A 287 -14.41 21.12 4.75
CA LYS A 287 -15.42 22.20 4.73
C LYS A 287 -15.12 23.17 3.60
N ASN A 288 -13.86 23.61 3.51
CA ASN A 288 -13.38 24.61 2.54
C ASN A 288 -13.14 24.01 1.14
N ARG A 289 -13.88 22.95 0.77
CA ARG A 289 -13.84 22.32 -0.56
C ARG A 289 -15.25 22.16 -1.10
N LEU A 290 -15.39 22.40 -2.40
CA LEU A 290 -16.58 22.08 -3.19
C LEU A 290 -16.69 20.55 -3.29
N LEU A 291 -17.37 19.94 -2.32
CA LEU A 291 -17.61 18.51 -2.19
C LEU A 291 -19.08 18.29 -1.86
N SER A 292 -19.74 17.38 -2.57
CA SER A 292 -21.10 16.96 -2.26
C SER A 292 -21.20 16.33 -0.87
N ALA A 293 -22.40 16.28 -0.30
CA ALA A 293 -22.64 15.64 0.99
C ALA A 293 -22.15 14.17 1.00
N GLY A 294 -22.46 13.41 -0.07
CA GLY A 294 -21.94 12.05 -0.27
C GLY A 294 -20.41 11.99 -0.31
N GLY A 295 -19.75 12.90 -1.04
CA GLY A 295 -18.29 12.99 -1.07
C GLY A 295 -17.66 13.28 0.30
N ARG A 296 -18.28 14.16 1.10
CA ARG A 296 -17.89 14.42 2.49
C ARG A 296 -18.07 13.17 3.37
N ILE A 297 -19.20 12.47 3.26
CA ILE A 297 -19.46 11.21 3.98
C ILE A 297 -18.43 10.14 3.60
N VAL A 298 -18.04 10.00 2.34
CA VAL A 298 -16.98 9.06 1.92
C VAL A 298 -15.63 9.40 2.56
N LEU A 299 -15.24 10.67 2.61
CA LEU A 299 -14.00 11.09 3.29
C LEU A 299 -14.04 10.81 4.80
N LEU A 300 -15.17 11.08 5.47
CA LEU A 300 -15.38 10.70 6.87
C LEU A 300 -15.26 9.17 7.06
N LYS A 301 -16.01 8.38 6.28
CA LYS A 301 -16.07 6.90 6.35
C LYS A 301 -14.80 6.18 5.92
N ARG A 302 -13.90 6.79 5.14
CA ARG A 302 -12.65 6.15 4.67
C ARG A 302 -11.37 6.73 5.27
N VAL A 303 -11.34 8.01 5.65
CA VAL A 303 -10.10 8.70 6.07
C VAL A 303 -10.06 9.01 7.57
N LEU A 304 -11.17 9.41 8.20
CA LEU A 304 -11.20 9.61 9.67
C LEU A 304 -11.39 8.30 10.43
N SER A 305 -12.32 7.45 9.98
CA SER A 305 -12.55 6.12 10.54
C SER A 305 -11.24 5.33 10.67
N THR A 306 -10.45 5.27 9.60
CA THR A 306 -9.15 4.58 9.55
C THR A 306 -8.14 5.12 10.55
N LEU A 307 -8.09 6.45 10.78
CA LEU A 307 -7.20 7.06 11.78
C LEU A 307 -7.59 6.66 13.20
N LEU A 308 -8.88 6.66 13.52
CA LEU A 308 -9.40 6.31 14.84
C LEU A 308 -9.32 4.80 15.10
N VAL A 309 -9.69 3.99 14.11
CA VAL A 309 -9.52 2.53 14.11
C VAL A 309 -8.06 2.17 14.41
N HIS A 310 -7.10 2.74 13.69
CA HIS A 310 -5.67 2.45 13.88
C HIS A 310 -5.21 2.70 15.33
N LEU A 311 -5.65 3.82 15.93
CA LEU A 311 -5.38 4.14 17.34
C LEU A 311 -6.04 3.14 18.31
N LEU A 312 -7.33 2.85 18.10
CA LEU A 312 -8.16 2.01 18.99
C LEU A 312 -7.73 0.54 19.01
N MET A 313 -7.04 0.04 17.96
CA MET A 313 -6.45 -1.31 17.95
C MET A 313 -5.55 -1.58 19.18
N ALA A 314 -4.86 -0.55 19.69
CA ALA A 314 -3.88 -0.71 20.77
C ALA A 314 -4.13 0.20 21.97
N VAL A 315 -4.66 1.41 21.76
CA VAL A 315 -4.80 2.42 22.81
C VAL A 315 -6.25 2.57 23.24
N SER A 316 -6.44 2.78 24.55
CA SER A 316 -7.72 3.17 25.15
C SER A 316 -7.65 4.63 25.60
N PRO A 317 -8.17 5.60 24.83
CA PRO A 317 -8.27 7.01 25.26
C PRO A 317 -9.20 7.19 26.49
N PRO A 318 -9.20 8.36 27.15
CA PRO A 318 -10.26 8.74 28.09
C PRO A 318 -11.62 8.88 27.38
N LYS A 319 -12.75 8.52 28.02
CA LYS A 319 -14.10 8.68 27.43
C LYS A 319 -14.42 10.14 27.01
N SER A 320 -13.76 11.13 27.62
CA SER A 320 -13.88 12.54 27.21
C SER A 320 -13.30 12.83 25.81
N ILE A 321 -12.33 12.04 25.32
CA ILE A 321 -11.84 12.12 23.94
C ILE A 321 -12.87 11.53 22.97
N PHE A 322 -13.56 10.45 23.34
CA PHE A 322 -14.66 9.91 22.52
C PHE A 322 -15.77 10.96 22.38
N LYS A 323 -16.28 11.50 23.48
CA LYS A 323 -17.31 12.56 23.46
C LYS A 323 -16.91 13.81 22.65
N GLU A 324 -15.64 14.23 22.70
CA GLU A 324 -15.14 15.40 21.94
C GLU A 324 -15.07 15.15 20.42
N ILE A 325 -14.85 13.90 20.00
CA ILE A 325 -14.76 13.50 18.60
C ILE A 325 -16.15 13.15 18.06
N GLU A 326 -16.90 12.30 18.77
CA GLU A 326 -18.26 11.87 18.41
C GLU A 326 -19.29 13.01 18.47
N GLY A 327 -19.12 13.97 19.39
CA GLY A 327 -20.00 15.15 19.48
C GLY A 327 -20.00 16.05 18.23
N ARG A 328 -19.13 15.77 17.25
CA ARG A 328 -19.07 16.45 15.95
C ARG A 328 -19.80 15.71 14.83
N TRP A 329 -20.32 14.50 15.11
CA TRP A 329 -21.03 13.66 14.13
C TRP A 329 -22.02 12.68 14.79
N LYS A 330 -22.54 13.01 15.99
CA LYS A 330 -23.37 12.12 16.82
C LYS A 330 -24.51 11.48 16.03
N ASP A 331 -25.17 12.29 15.20
CA ASP A 331 -26.36 11.94 14.43
C ASP A 331 -26.02 11.06 13.21
N LEU A 332 -24.73 11.02 12.81
CA LEU A 332 -24.23 10.09 11.79
C LEU A 332 -23.97 8.68 12.35
N CYS A 333 -23.88 8.52 13.68
CA CYS A 333 -23.66 7.23 14.35
C CYS A 333 -24.92 6.39 14.54
N VAL A 334 -26.08 6.89 14.10
CA VAL A 334 -27.35 6.17 14.07
C VAL A 334 -27.34 5.13 12.92
N PRO A 335 -27.97 3.94 13.06
CA PRO A 335 -28.15 2.98 11.98
C PRO A 335 -28.78 3.58 10.71
N GLY A 336 -28.52 2.98 9.54
CA GLY A 336 -29.11 3.44 8.28
C GLY A 336 -30.64 3.31 8.23
N GLU A 337 -31.17 2.27 8.87
CA GLU A 337 -32.61 2.00 9.02
C GLU A 337 -33.31 3.04 9.92
N GLU A 338 -32.59 3.65 10.86
CA GLU A 338 -33.08 4.71 11.75
C GLU A 338 -32.80 6.14 11.19
N GLY A 339 -32.58 6.26 9.88
CA GLY A 339 -32.29 7.54 9.20
C GLY A 339 -30.87 8.08 9.40
N GLY A 340 -30.01 7.34 10.10
CA GLY A 340 -28.61 7.68 10.31
C GLY A 340 -27.70 7.35 9.12
N MET A 341 -26.41 7.60 9.29
CA MET A 341 -25.40 7.31 8.26
C MET A 341 -24.58 6.06 8.54
N GLY A 342 -24.91 5.26 9.56
CA GLY A 342 -24.27 3.97 9.83
C GLY A 342 -22.78 4.08 10.18
N PHE A 343 -22.36 5.13 10.87
CA PHE A 343 -21.07 5.14 11.55
C PHE A 343 -21.19 4.32 12.84
N ARG A 344 -20.21 3.45 13.15
CA ARG A 344 -20.15 2.79 14.46
C ARG A 344 -19.56 3.74 15.50
N ARG A 345 -20.00 3.65 16.75
CA ARG A 345 -19.50 4.49 17.85
C ARG A 345 -18.08 4.06 18.20
N LEU A 346 -17.30 4.99 18.73
CA LEU A 346 -15.90 4.75 19.12
C LEU A 346 -15.80 3.83 20.34
N GLU A 347 -16.85 3.77 21.16
CA GLU A 347 -16.98 2.77 22.24
C GLU A 347 -17.14 1.36 21.66
N ASP A 348 -18.11 1.13 20.76
CA ASP A 348 -18.31 -0.18 20.13
C ASP A 348 -17.05 -0.66 19.37
N ILE A 349 -16.37 0.26 18.67
CA ILE A 349 -15.08 -0.03 17.99
C ILE A 349 -13.97 -0.33 19.01
N HIS A 350 -13.89 0.42 20.11
CA HIS A 350 -12.93 0.16 21.19
C HIS A 350 -13.15 -1.24 21.79
N ASP A 351 -14.38 -1.63 22.05
CA ASP A 351 -14.70 -2.88 22.74
C ASP A 351 -14.57 -4.10 21.82
N ALA A 352 -14.92 -3.98 20.54
CA ALA A 352 -14.57 -4.98 19.53
C ALA A 352 -13.04 -5.18 19.42
N PHE A 353 -12.24 -4.11 19.51
CA PHE A 353 -10.78 -4.24 19.60
C PHE A 353 -10.28 -4.76 20.95
N SER A 354 -11.01 -4.55 22.06
CA SER A 354 -10.71 -5.18 23.36
C SER A 354 -10.87 -6.70 23.29
N ILE A 355 -11.96 -7.18 22.67
CA ILE A 355 -12.21 -8.63 22.45
C ILE A 355 -11.14 -9.22 21.54
N LYS A 356 -10.82 -8.56 20.41
CA LYS A 356 -9.74 -8.99 19.52
C LYS A 356 -8.37 -9.01 20.21
N LEU A 357 -8.12 -8.08 21.13
CA LEU A 357 -6.89 -8.02 21.91
C LEU A 357 -6.81 -9.18 22.92
N TRP A 358 -7.93 -9.56 23.56
CA TRP A 358 -8.03 -10.76 24.39
C TRP A 358 -7.77 -12.03 23.56
N TRP A 359 -8.42 -12.18 22.40
CA TRP A 359 -8.17 -13.28 21.47
C TRP A 359 -6.70 -13.38 21.06
N ASN A 360 -6.07 -12.26 20.68
CA ASN A 360 -4.64 -12.23 20.33
C ASN A 360 -3.75 -12.63 21.51
N PHE A 361 -4.06 -12.16 22.73
CA PHE A 361 -3.34 -12.53 23.95
C PHE A 361 -3.42 -14.04 24.24
N GLN A 362 -4.61 -14.64 24.08
CA GLN A 362 -4.85 -16.07 24.26
C GLN A 362 -4.16 -16.90 23.17
N SER A 363 -4.47 -16.65 21.91
CA SER A 363 -4.12 -17.50 20.76
C SER A 363 -2.68 -17.35 20.24
N LEU A 364 -2.04 -16.18 20.40
CA LEU A 364 -0.72 -15.93 19.81
C LEU A 364 0.43 -16.25 20.76
N SER A 365 1.54 -16.68 20.16
CA SER A 365 2.87 -16.83 20.77
C SER A 365 3.76 -15.59 20.57
N SER A 366 3.17 -14.40 20.37
CA SER A 366 3.92 -13.16 20.15
C SER A 366 4.70 -12.76 21.40
N LEU A 367 5.83 -12.06 21.24
CA LEU A 367 6.66 -11.59 22.36
C LEU A 367 5.86 -10.74 23.37
N TRP A 368 4.84 -10.02 22.90
CA TRP A 368 3.87 -9.32 23.74
C TRP A 368 3.00 -10.31 24.53
N ALA A 369 2.36 -11.27 23.87
CA ALA A 369 1.50 -12.25 24.53
C ALA A 369 2.26 -13.09 25.58
N THR A 370 3.47 -13.56 25.25
CA THR A 370 4.37 -14.26 26.20
C THR A 370 4.72 -13.38 27.40
N PHE A 371 5.09 -12.11 27.19
CA PHE A 371 5.41 -11.18 28.26
C PHE A 371 4.19 -10.90 29.16
N MET A 372 2.99 -10.71 28.58
CA MET A 372 1.76 -10.49 29.34
C MET A 372 1.37 -11.72 30.16
N LYS A 373 1.43 -12.92 29.58
CA LYS A 373 1.16 -14.20 30.27
C LYS A 373 2.13 -14.39 31.45
N ALA A 374 3.43 -14.21 31.22
CA ALA A 374 4.43 -14.28 32.28
C ALA A 374 4.23 -13.22 33.40
N LYS A 375 3.81 -12.00 33.04
CA LYS A 375 3.64 -10.88 33.97
C LYS A 375 2.38 -10.95 34.83
N TYR A 376 1.28 -11.48 34.28
CA TYR A 376 -0.05 -11.39 34.89
C TYR A 376 -0.68 -12.73 35.25
N CYS A 377 -0.29 -13.83 34.59
CA CYS A 377 -0.90 -15.14 34.80
C CYS A 377 -0.09 -16.04 35.74
N ALA A 378 1.24 -15.87 35.83
CA ALA A 378 2.10 -16.60 36.77
C ALA A 378 1.89 -18.15 36.75
N GLN A 379 1.74 -18.72 35.55
CA GLN A 379 1.41 -20.14 35.28
C GLN A 379 0.00 -20.61 35.71
N VAL A 380 -0.87 -19.71 36.15
CA VAL A 380 -2.32 -19.93 36.35
C VAL A 380 -3.06 -19.64 35.04
N HIS A 381 -4.20 -20.30 34.80
CA HIS A 381 -5.00 -20.06 33.59
C HIS A 381 -5.56 -18.62 33.53
N PRO A 382 -5.53 -17.91 32.38
CA PRO A 382 -5.97 -16.51 32.30
C PRO A 382 -7.42 -16.23 32.75
N ASN A 383 -8.30 -17.23 32.69
CA ASN A 383 -9.69 -17.12 33.16
C ASN A 383 -9.81 -17.10 34.69
N LEU A 384 -8.82 -17.67 35.40
CA LEU A 384 -8.77 -17.72 36.87
C LEU A 384 -8.04 -16.52 37.48
N VAL A 385 -7.26 -15.77 36.70
CA VAL A 385 -6.54 -14.59 37.21
C VAL A 385 -7.56 -13.58 37.75
N HIS A 386 -7.42 -13.19 39.02
CA HIS A 386 -8.34 -12.26 39.67
C HIS A 386 -8.15 -10.81 39.16
N ARG A 387 -9.16 -9.94 39.33
CA ARG A 387 -9.12 -8.52 38.91
C ARG A 387 -8.20 -7.66 39.81
N GLY A 388 -6.89 -7.91 39.74
CA GLY A 388 -5.84 -7.20 40.48
C GLY A 388 -5.37 -5.87 39.86
N ARG A 389 -4.37 -5.24 40.49
CA ARG A 389 -3.75 -3.96 40.04
C ARG A 389 -2.94 -4.13 38.75
N GLY A 390 -3.61 -4.15 37.60
CA GLY A 390 -3.01 -4.26 36.27
C GLY A 390 -2.62 -2.95 35.58
N SER A 391 -1.93 -3.07 34.45
CA SER A 391 -1.74 -1.97 33.50
C SER A 391 -3.06 -1.54 32.86
N GLN A 392 -3.02 -0.50 32.03
CA GLN A 392 -4.21 -0.07 31.28
C GLN A 392 -4.62 -1.09 30.22
N VAL A 393 -3.63 -1.80 29.63
CA VAL A 393 -3.84 -2.88 28.65
C VAL A 393 -4.44 -4.10 29.35
N TRP A 394 -3.87 -4.52 30.49
CA TRP A 394 -4.40 -5.64 31.26
C TRP A 394 -5.84 -5.40 31.71
N ARG A 395 -6.17 -4.20 32.19
CA ARG A 395 -7.55 -3.88 32.61
C ARG A 395 -8.53 -3.84 31.44
N ARG A 396 -8.17 -3.23 30.29
CA ARG A 396 -8.98 -3.30 29.05
C ARG A 396 -9.33 -4.75 28.66
N MET A 397 -8.37 -5.66 28.78
CA MET A 397 -8.57 -7.08 28.52
C MET A 397 -9.46 -7.75 29.58
N MET A 398 -9.21 -7.49 30.87
CA MET A 398 -9.99 -8.03 32.00
C MET A 398 -11.41 -7.43 32.14
N GLU A 399 -11.68 -6.30 31.49
CA GLU A 399 -13.00 -5.68 31.38
C GLU A 399 -13.90 -6.52 30.46
N VAL A 400 -13.41 -6.99 29.30
CA VAL A 400 -14.18 -7.78 28.32
C VAL A 400 -14.06 -9.31 28.45
N ARG A 401 -13.19 -9.83 29.33
CA ARG A 401 -12.85 -11.28 29.41
C ARG A 401 -14.05 -12.23 29.35
N GLN A 402 -15.09 -12.00 30.15
CA GLN A 402 -16.25 -12.91 30.23
C GLN A 402 -17.01 -12.98 28.90
N LEU A 403 -17.19 -11.84 28.23
CA LEU A 403 -17.80 -11.75 26.90
C LEU A 403 -16.91 -12.37 25.83
N ALA A 404 -15.59 -12.21 25.92
CA ALA A 404 -14.66 -12.81 24.96
C ALA A 404 -14.62 -14.34 25.09
N GLU A 405 -14.50 -14.89 26.30
CA GLU A 405 -14.38 -16.33 26.54
C GLU A 405 -15.68 -17.10 26.28
N SER A 406 -16.85 -16.54 26.55
CA SER A 406 -18.13 -17.15 26.12
C SER A 406 -18.30 -17.17 24.59
N HIS A 407 -17.47 -16.42 23.87
CA HIS A 407 -17.45 -16.35 22.41
C HIS A 407 -16.20 -17.04 21.80
N ILE A 408 -15.44 -17.83 22.58
CA ILE A 408 -14.25 -18.56 22.14
C ILE A 408 -14.47 -20.07 22.30
N GLY A 409 -14.27 -20.81 21.20
CA GLY A 409 -14.22 -22.27 21.19
C GLY A 409 -12.80 -22.78 20.89
N TRP A 410 -12.30 -23.72 21.70
CA TRP A 410 -10.94 -24.25 21.62
C TRP A 410 -10.91 -25.66 20.99
N ILE A 411 -10.39 -25.77 19.77
CA ILE A 411 -10.25 -27.06 19.08
C ILE A 411 -8.88 -27.67 19.36
N GLY A 412 -8.84 -28.64 20.27
CA GLY A 412 -7.63 -29.43 20.55
C GLY A 412 -7.07 -30.11 19.29
N ARG A 413 -5.85 -29.71 18.87
CA ARG A 413 -5.09 -30.33 17.78
C ARG A 413 -3.64 -30.61 18.15
N SER A 414 -2.99 -29.62 18.79
CA SER A 414 -1.63 -29.69 19.34
C SER A 414 -1.35 -28.42 20.15
N GLY A 415 -0.86 -28.54 21.38
CA GLY A 415 -0.50 -27.40 22.23
C GLY A 415 -0.87 -27.59 23.70
N SER A 416 -0.75 -26.53 24.49
CA SER A 416 -1.07 -26.50 25.93
C SER A 416 -2.47 -25.92 26.19
N SER A 417 -3.50 -26.59 25.69
CA SER A 417 -4.90 -26.29 26.05
C SER A 417 -5.23 -26.85 27.44
N ASN A 418 -5.94 -26.09 28.27
CA ASN A 418 -6.37 -26.52 29.59
C ASN A 418 -7.77 -27.14 29.56
N PHE A 419 -7.83 -28.47 29.65
CA PHE A 419 -9.06 -29.28 29.55
C PHE A 419 -10.23 -28.78 30.42
N TRP A 420 -9.96 -28.25 31.61
CA TRP A 420 -11.01 -27.80 32.54
C TRP A 420 -11.56 -26.41 32.21
N PHE A 421 -10.69 -25.49 31.76
CA PHE A 421 -11.00 -24.06 31.66
C PHE A 421 -11.12 -23.52 30.23
N ASP A 422 -10.71 -24.29 29.22
CA ASP A 422 -10.94 -24.00 27.81
C ASP A 422 -12.28 -24.59 27.35
N ASN A 423 -13.14 -23.78 26.73
CA ASN A 423 -14.39 -24.23 26.12
C ASN A 423 -14.11 -25.09 24.87
N SER A 424 -13.88 -26.38 25.09
CA SER A 424 -13.66 -27.39 24.04
C SER A 424 -14.96 -28.08 23.60
N LEU A 425 -16.07 -27.85 24.31
CA LEU A 425 -17.39 -28.43 24.06
C LEU A 425 -18.31 -27.53 23.20
N GLY A 426 -17.86 -26.31 22.86
CA GLY A 426 -18.62 -25.35 22.05
C GLY A 426 -19.82 -24.72 22.76
N THR A 427 -19.95 -24.94 24.07
CA THR A 427 -21.00 -24.38 24.93
C THR A 427 -20.36 -23.65 26.11
N ASP A 428 -19.77 -24.40 27.05
CA ASP A 428 -19.05 -23.86 28.20
C ASP A 428 -17.74 -24.59 28.48
N SER A 429 -16.93 -24.05 29.41
CA SER A 429 -15.84 -24.81 30.03
C SER A 429 -16.39 -25.97 30.88
N LEU A 430 -15.59 -27.00 31.09
CA LEU A 430 -15.98 -28.12 31.97
C LEU A 430 -16.01 -27.68 33.46
N SER A 431 -15.14 -26.75 33.86
CA SER A 431 -15.09 -26.19 35.21
C SER A 431 -16.37 -25.44 35.63
N SER A 432 -17.11 -24.86 34.67
CA SER A 432 -18.37 -24.15 34.91
C SER A 432 -19.59 -25.09 34.98
N ARG A 433 -19.38 -26.41 35.04
CA ARG A 433 -20.40 -27.46 35.19
C ARG A 433 -20.17 -28.36 36.40
N LEU A 434 -19.26 -27.97 37.29
CA LEU A 434 -18.79 -28.76 38.42
C LEU A 434 -18.54 -27.81 39.60
N ASP A 435 -19.34 -27.92 40.66
CA ASP A 435 -19.41 -26.90 41.71
C ASP A 435 -18.13 -26.71 42.54
N ASN A 436 -17.17 -27.64 42.46
CA ASN A 436 -15.96 -27.65 43.29
C ASN A 436 -14.64 -27.97 42.54
N VAL A 437 -14.42 -27.40 41.35
CA VAL A 437 -13.10 -27.51 40.65
C VAL A 437 -12.08 -26.50 41.19
N LEU A 438 -11.79 -26.59 42.50
CA LEU A 438 -10.78 -25.76 43.18
C LEU A 438 -9.44 -26.50 43.37
N ASP A 439 -9.45 -27.83 43.45
CA ASP A 439 -8.26 -28.61 43.83
C ASP A 439 -7.35 -28.99 42.63
N HIS A 440 -6.53 -28.01 42.27
CA HIS A 440 -5.09 -28.15 42.00
C HIS A 440 -4.48 -29.05 40.89
N ARG A 441 -3.39 -28.48 40.33
CA ARG A 441 -2.27 -29.06 39.56
C ARG A 441 -2.49 -29.37 38.07
N TRP A 442 -1.37 -29.30 37.35
CA TRP A 442 -1.24 -29.59 35.92
C TRP A 442 -1.45 -31.09 35.66
N VAL A 443 -2.29 -31.44 34.69
CA VAL A 443 -2.33 -32.79 34.11
C VAL A 443 -1.06 -33.00 33.25
N PRO A 444 -0.24 -34.04 33.48
CA PRO A 444 0.95 -34.30 32.68
C PRO A 444 0.63 -34.60 31.21
N HIS A 445 1.54 -34.26 30.29
CA HIS A 445 1.37 -34.45 28.85
C HIS A 445 1.08 -35.90 28.39
N GLY A 446 1.29 -36.92 29.24
CA GLY A 446 0.99 -38.31 28.92
C GLY A 446 -0.51 -38.65 28.82
N VAL A 447 -1.36 -38.05 29.67
CA VAL A 447 -2.77 -38.46 29.85
C VAL A 447 -3.64 -38.16 28.62
N VAL A 448 -3.23 -37.20 27.77
CA VAL A 448 -3.97 -36.78 26.58
C VAL A 448 -3.91 -37.81 25.43
N LYS A 449 -3.20 -38.93 25.59
CA LYS A 449 -3.14 -40.00 24.57
C LYS A 449 -4.43 -40.81 24.44
N GLU A 450 -5.25 -40.90 25.48
CA GLU A 450 -6.28 -41.95 25.58
C GLU A 450 -7.72 -41.44 25.35
N VAL A 451 -7.97 -40.13 25.50
CA VAL A 451 -9.29 -39.51 25.24
C VAL A 451 -9.50 -39.31 23.73
N VAL A 452 -9.78 -40.41 23.04
CA VAL A 452 -9.93 -40.47 21.57
C VAL A 452 -11.38 -40.81 21.19
N ARG A 453 -11.94 -40.02 20.25
CA ARG A 453 -13.26 -40.20 19.60
C ARG A 453 -14.50 -40.06 20.49
N VAL A 454 -14.87 -38.80 20.76
CA VAL A 454 -16.29 -38.39 20.70
C VAL A 454 -16.45 -37.45 19.50
N ALA A 455 -17.53 -37.63 18.73
CA ALA A 455 -17.91 -36.72 17.65
C ALA A 455 -18.69 -35.53 18.23
N PRO A 456 -18.51 -34.30 17.71
CA PRO A 456 -19.23 -33.14 18.24
C PRO A 456 -20.74 -33.30 17.96
N PRO A 457 -21.61 -32.88 18.89
CA PRO A 457 -23.05 -32.89 18.66
C PRO A 457 -23.43 -31.95 17.52
N VAL A 458 -24.59 -32.23 16.94
CA VAL A 458 -24.98 -31.76 15.62
C VAL A 458 -26.25 -30.90 15.79
N GLY A 459 -26.10 -29.57 15.76
CA GLY A 459 -27.18 -28.58 15.98
C GLY A 459 -26.65 -27.13 15.96
N HIS A 460 -27.50 -26.14 15.67
CA HIS A 460 -27.04 -24.81 15.23
C HIS A 460 -26.52 -23.85 16.30
N LEU A 461 -25.35 -23.29 15.98
CA LEU A 461 -24.72 -22.17 16.67
C LEU A 461 -25.23 -20.84 16.07
N PRO A 462 -25.45 -19.79 16.90
CA PRO A 462 -25.74 -18.45 16.41
C PRO A 462 -24.48 -17.75 15.86
N ASP A 463 -24.69 -16.72 15.04
CA ASP A 463 -23.62 -15.98 14.34
C ASP A 463 -22.61 -15.34 15.30
N LEU A 464 -21.41 -15.91 15.33
CA LEU A 464 -20.33 -15.59 16.26
C LEU A 464 -19.20 -14.83 15.56
N MET A 465 -18.65 -13.79 16.19
CA MET A 465 -17.74 -12.82 15.55
C MET A 465 -16.34 -13.38 15.18
N ILE A 466 -16.24 -14.12 14.08
CA ILE A 466 -14.96 -14.57 13.49
C ILE A 466 -14.22 -13.39 12.83
N VAL A 467 -13.48 -12.61 13.63
CA VAL A 467 -12.58 -11.55 13.11
C VAL A 467 -11.20 -12.13 12.76
N ALA A 468 -11.18 -13.03 11.77
CA ALA A 468 -9.95 -13.64 11.26
C ALA A 468 -8.96 -12.56 10.75
N PRO A 469 -7.68 -12.55 11.18
CA PRO A 469 -6.69 -11.59 10.71
C PRO A 469 -6.15 -11.96 9.32
N GLY A 470 -6.89 -11.63 8.26
CA GLY A 470 -6.33 -11.50 6.89
C GLY A 470 -6.93 -12.35 5.77
N VAL A 471 -7.96 -13.17 6.02
CA VAL A 471 -8.47 -14.17 5.06
C VAL A 471 -9.45 -13.61 4.01
N ALA A 472 -9.91 -12.37 4.15
CA ALA A 472 -10.98 -11.78 3.32
C ALA A 472 -10.67 -11.63 1.81
N VAL A 473 -9.41 -11.78 1.39
CA VAL A 473 -9.02 -11.84 -0.04
C VAL A 473 -8.82 -13.29 -0.50
N GLU A 474 -8.44 -14.19 0.42
CA GLU A 474 -8.20 -15.59 0.10
C GLU A 474 -9.49 -16.36 -0.13
N ASN A 475 -10.59 -16.11 0.61
CA ASN A 475 -11.85 -16.83 0.38
C ASN A 475 -12.46 -16.59 -1.01
N PHE A 476 -12.32 -15.39 -1.59
CA PHE A 476 -12.80 -15.09 -2.95
C PHE A 476 -11.94 -15.80 -4.02
N LEU A 477 -10.62 -15.86 -3.79
CA LEU A 477 -9.71 -16.67 -4.61
C LEU A 477 -9.94 -18.17 -4.43
N LEU A 478 -10.26 -18.63 -3.22
CA LEU A 478 -10.51 -20.03 -2.90
C LEU A 478 -11.75 -20.54 -3.62
N LEU A 479 -12.84 -19.75 -3.62
CA LEU A 479 -14.04 -20.04 -4.40
C LEU A 479 -13.72 -20.23 -5.90
N ILE A 480 -12.96 -19.30 -6.48
CA ILE A 480 -12.53 -19.36 -7.89
C ILE A 480 -11.62 -20.58 -8.15
N THR A 481 -10.68 -20.90 -7.24
CA THR A 481 -9.81 -22.07 -7.42
C THR A 481 -10.54 -23.40 -7.21
N THR A 482 -11.54 -23.46 -6.33
CA THR A 482 -12.35 -24.68 -6.11
C THR A 482 -13.26 -24.95 -7.31
N ILE A 483 -13.87 -23.91 -7.89
CA ILE A 483 -14.64 -24.02 -9.15
C ILE A 483 -13.71 -24.45 -10.29
N ALA A 484 -12.54 -23.83 -10.43
CA ALA A 484 -11.56 -24.22 -11.44
C ALA A 484 -11.03 -25.66 -11.27
N TRP A 485 -10.87 -26.12 -10.02
CA TRP A 485 -10.46 -27.50 -9.70
C TRP A 485 -11.55 -28.51 -10.01
N ALA A 486 -12.81 -28.26 -9.62
CA ALA A 486 -13.95 -29.12 -9.97
C ALA A 486 -14.10 -29.31 -11.49
N VAL A 487 -13.91 -28.24 -12.27
CA VAL A 487 -13.96 -28.27 -13.74
C VAL A 487 -12.73 -28.95 -14.36
N THR A 488 -11.56 -28.91 -13.73
CA THR A 488 -10.34 -29.59 -14.25
C THR A 488 -10.19 -31.04 -13.81
N CYS A 489 -10.93 -31.48 -12.80
CA CYS A 489 -10.96 -32.88 -12.34
C CYS A 489 -12.13 -33.71 -12.88
N GLY A 490 -12.99 -33.14 -13.75
CA GLY A 490 -14.02 -33.90 -14.47
C GLY A 490 -15.22 -34.40 -13.64
N LEU A 491 -15.42 -33.86 -12.43
CA LEU A 491 -16.46 -34.31 -11.49
C LEU A 491 -17.86 -33.71 -11.76
N LEU A 492 -18.16 -33.39 -13.02
CA LEU A 492 -19.47 -32.97 -13.50
C LEU A 492 -19.79 -33.72 -14.81
N PRO A 493 -20.38 -34.92 -14.75
CA PRO A 493 -21.03 -35.51 -15.92
C PRO A 493 -22.24 -34.66 -16.30
N VAL A 494 -22.46 -34.47 -17.61
CA VAL A 494 -23.67 -33.85 -18.14
C VAL A 494 -24.62 -34.95 -18.59
N GLU A 495 -25.67 -35.21 -17.82
CA GLU A 495 -26.80 -36.00 -18.25
C GLU A 495 -28.09 -35.44 -17.64
N VAL A 496 -29.21 -35.54 -18.37
CA VAL A 496 -30.42 -34.77 -18.08
C VAL A 496 -31.64 -35.68 -18.04
N GLN A 497 -32.17 -35.92 -16.84
CA GLN A 497 -33.60 -36.14 -16.51
C GLN A 497 -33.73 -36.38 -14.98
N GLY A 498 -34.93 -36.26 -14.41
CA GLY A 498 -35.17 -36.61 -12.99
C GLY A 498 -35.18 -35.45 -11.98
N SER A 499 -36.03 -34.44 -12.23
CA SER A 499 -36.71 -33.61 -11.22
C SER A 499 -36.21 -33.59 -9.76
N TRP A 500 -35.36 -32.63 -9.40
CA TRP A 500 -35.44 -31.90 -8.11
C TRP A 500 -35.03 -30.43 -8.32
N ALA A 501 -35.71 -29.50 -7.65
CA ALA A 501 -35.57 -28.07 -7.92
C ALA A 501 -34.39 -27.44 -7.16
N VAL A 502 -33.45 -26.82 -7.90
CA VAL A 502 -32.44 -25.92 -7.31
C VAL A 502 -33.02 -24.52 -7.19
N GLN A 503 -33.68 -24.22 -6.06
CA GLN A 503 -34.01 -22.84 -5.71
C GLN A 503 -32.72 -22.07 -5.42
N VAL A 504 -32.39 -21.12 -6.29
CA VAL A 504 -31.32 -20.14 -6.04
C VAL A 504 -31.83 -19.10 -5.05
N TRP A 505 -31.61 -19.34 -3.76
CA TRP A 505 -31.83 -18.32 -2.73
C TRP A 505 -30.71 -17.27 -2.79
N VAL A 506 -31.02 -16.15 -3.45
CA VAL A 506 -30.35 -14.87 -3.17
C VAL A 506 -30.73 -14.46 -1.76
N LEU A 507 -29.82 -14.63 -0.78
CA LEU A 507 -30.03 -14.07 0.55
C LEU A 507 -29.58 -12.60 0.59
N PRO A 508 -30.44 -11.65 1.02
CA PRO A 508 -30.07 -10.25 1.19
C PRO A 508 -29.06 -10.02 2.33
N ILE A 509 -28.66 -8.75 2.48
CA ILE A 509 -27.96 -8.29 3.69
C ILE A 509 -28.99 -8.09 4.82
N THR A 510 -29.47 -9.18 5.43
CA THR A 510 -30.18 -9.18 6.73
C THR A 510 -30.26 -10.57 7.35
N GLY A 511 -30.14 -10.62 8.69
CA GLY A 511 -30.95 -11.50 9.55
C GLY A 511 -30.85 -13.04 9.44
N TYR A 512 -30.05 -13.62 10.35
CA TYR A 512 -30.50 -14.66 11.32
C TYR A 512 -30.97 -16.05 10.81
N ARG A 513 -30.24 -17.09 11.26
CA ARG A 513 -30.61 -18.52 11.26
C ARG A 513 -30.77 -19.16 9.87
N GLU A 514 -30.79 -20.49 9.75
CA GLU A 514 -30.54 -21.54 10.76
C GLU A 514 -29.26 -22.35 10.41
N HIS A 515 -28.92 -23.40 11.22
CA HIS A 515 -26.64 -25.79 11.37
C HIS A 515 -27.01 -27.31 11.35
N ARG A 516 -26.71 -27.98 10.23
CA ARG A 516 -26.23 -29.37 10.16
C ARG A 516 -25.51 -29.58 8.81
N ALA A 517 -24.37 -30.28 8.70
CA ALA A 517 -23.48 -30.83 9.71
C ALA A 517 -22.03 -30.99 9.16
N CYS A 518 -21.09 -31.40 10.02
CA CYS A 518 -19.71 -31.72 9.68
C CYS A 518 -19.54 -32.99 8.82
N VAL A 519 -18.42 -33.06 8.08
CA VAL A 519 -17.57 -34.26 8.00
C VAL A 519 -16.10 -33.83 8.27
N ARG A 520 -15.25 -34.76 8.74
CA ARG A 520 -13.85 -34.53 9.21
C ARG A 520 -12.81 -35.33 8.40
N TYR A 521 -11.54 -35.07 8.72
CA TYR A 521 -10.29 -35.80 8.37
C TYR A 521 -9.64 -35.51 6.99
N GLY A 522 -8.30 -35.58 6.84
CA GLY A 522 -7.28 -35.54 7.91
C GLY A 522 -5.89 -36.16 7.64
N ARG A 523 -4.85 -35.31 7.64
CA ARG A 523 -3.39 -35.61 7.73
C ARG A 523 -2.70 -36.27 6.52
N TYR A 524 -1.36 -36.13 6.55
CA TYR A 524 -0.34 -36.62 5.60
C TYR A 524 -0.39 -35.95 4.21
N GLY A 525 0.70 -35.84 3.45
CA GLY A 525 2.10 -36.20 3.72
C GLY A 525 3.09 -35.29 2.95
N VAL A 526 4.38 -35.59 3.01
CA VAL A 526 5.43 -34.90 2.23
C VAL A 526 5.67 -35.63 0.90
N THR A 527 6.28 -34.93 -0.06
CA THR A 527 6.87 -35.44 -1.32
C THR A 527 5.90 -35.89 -2.43
N CYS A 528 5.96 -35.20 -3.56
CA CYS A 528 6.54 -35.80 -4.77
C CYS A 528 7.06 -34.71 -5.74
N LEU A 529 8.03 -35.06 -6.59
CA LEU A 529 8.37 -34.27 -7.78
C LEU A 529 7.54 -34.77 -8.96
N ALA A 530 7.00 -33.87 -9.78
CA ALA A 530 6.92 -34.05 -11.24
C ALA A 530 6.42 -32.78 -11.96
N LEU A 531 6.97 -32.59 -13.17
CA LEU A 531 6.32 -32.06 -14.38
C LEU A 531 5.00 -31.25 -14.24
N LEU A 532 5.10 -29.93 -14.30
CA LEU A 532 3.99 -29.08 -14.79
C LEU A 532 4.24 -28.67 -16.25
N ARG A 533 3.86 -29.56 -17.17
CA ARG A 533 3.44 -29.19 -18.54
C ARG A 533 1.91 -29.05 -18.50
N GLY A 534 1.40 -27.89 -18.89
CA GLY A 534 0.01 -27.50 -18.59
C GLY A 534 -0.16 -26.98 -17.15
N SER A 535 -1.12 -26.11 -16.83
CA SER A 535 -2.26 -25.64 -17.64
C SER A 535 -2.30 -24.11 -17.71
N SER A 536 -2.51 -23.55 -18.91
CA SER A 536 -2.37 -22.10 -19.19
C SER A 536 -3.33 -21.21 -18.39
N TRP A 537 -4.50 -21.73 -18.00
CA TRP A 537 -5.61 -20.99 -17.40
C TRP A 537 -5.27 -20.33 -16.05
N HIS A 538 -4.43 -20.95 -15.22
CA HIS A 538 -4.00 -20.35 -13.95
C HIS A 538 -3.18 -19.06 -14.16
N ILE A 539 -2.49 -18.94 -15.30
CA ILE A 539 -1.74 -17.72 -15.65
C ILE A 539 -2.71 -16.60 -16.08
N LEU A 540 -3.78 -16.93 -16.81
CA LEU A 540 -4.80 -15.96 -17.23
C LEU A 540 -5.44 -15.29 -16.01
N VAL A 541 -6.00 -16.07 -15.08
CA VAL A 541 -6.69 -15.54 -13.89
C VAL A 541 -5.77 -14.65 -13.06
N TRP A 542 -4.48 -15.02 -12.93
CA TRP A 542 -3.49 -14.19 -12.24
C TRP A 542 -3.13 -12.90 -13.00
N PHE A 543 -3.20 -12.91 -14.33
CA PHE A 543 -2.93 -11.75 -15.18
C PHE A 543 -4.10 -10.76 -15.16
N ILE A 544 -5.36 -11.23 -15.26
CA ILE A 544 -6.57 -10.40 -15.21
C ILE A 544 -6.60 -9.54 -13.93
N VAL A 545 -6.41 -10.17 -12.77
CA VAL A 545 -6.39 -9.51 -11.45
C VAL A 545 -5.17 -8.59 -11.25
N SER A 546 -4.14 -8.73 -12.09
CA SER A 546 -2.93 -7.89 -12.06
C SER A 546 -2.92 -6.77 -13.12
N CYS A 547 -3.87 -6.77 -14.05
CA CYS A 547 -3.90 -5.85 -15.20
C CYS A 547 -4.95 -4.74 -14.99
N PRO A 548 -4.62 -3.44 -15.17
CA PRO A 548 -5.59 -2.36 -14.95
C PRO A 548 -6.85 -2.44 -15.82
N SER A 549 -6.75 -2.85 -17.09
CA SER A 549 -7.92 -3.04 -17.97
C SER A 549 -8.74 -4.27 -17.60
N GLY A 550 -8.09 -5.41 -17.36
CA GLY A 550 -8.77 -6.61 -16.83
C GLY A 550 -9.48 -6.38 -15.48
N SER A 551 -8.97 -5.44 -14.68
CA SER A 551 -9.60 -5.00 -13.43
C SER A 551 -10.74 -3.98 -13.66
N LEU A 552 -10.72 -3.23 -14.76
CA LEU A 552 -11.77 -2.30 -15.16
C LEU A 552 -12.99 -3.04 -15.70
N VAL A 553 -12.82 -3.97 -16.65
CA VAL A 553 -13.94 -4.77 -17.20
C VAL A 553 -14.67 -5.55 -16.11
N VAL A 554 -13.93 -6.15 -15.17
CA VAL A 554 -14.51 -6.84 -13.99
C VAL A 554 -15.24 -5.88 -13.04
N TRP A 555 -14.86 -4.59 -13.01
CA TRP A 555 -15.52 -3.57 -12.20
C TRP A 555 -16.75 -2.97 -12.91
N GLU A 556 -16.72 -2.80 -14.23
CA GLU A 556 -17.83 -2.29 -15.03
C GLU A 556 -18.97 -3.31 -15.13
N GLU A 557 -18.69 -4.56 -15.54
CA GLU A 557 -19.69 -5.64 -15.51
C GLU A 557 -20.17 -5.90 -14.05
N GLY A 558 -19.29 -5.71 -13.05
CA GLY A 558 -19.64 -5.74 -11.63
C GLY A 558 -20.58 -4.61 -11.17
N ASN A 559 -20.62 -3.48 -11.88
CA ASN A 559 -21.60 -2.42 -11.68
C ASN A 559 -22.91 -2.73 -12.43
N SER A 560 -22.87 -3.25 -13.66
CA SER A 560 -24.08 -3.65 -14.41
C SER A 560 -24.88 -4.73 -13.69
N ILE A 561 -24.22 -5.73 -13.07
CA ILE A 561 -24.87 -6.70 -12.17
C ILE A 561 -25.59 -5.99 -11.00
N ARG A 562 -24.97 -4.94 -10.45
CA ARG A 562 -25.40 -4.29 -9.20
C ARG A 562 -26.46 -3.20 -9.38
N TYR A 563 -26.46 -2.51 -10.51
CA TYR A 563 -27.27 -1.31 -10.76
C TYR A 563 -28.22 -1.44 -11.95
N GLU A 564 -27.96 -2.38 -12.87
CA GLU A 564 -28.77 -2.61 -14.08
C GLU A 564 -29.43 -4.01 -14.07
N GLY A 565 -29.14 -4.84 -13.06
CA GLY A 565 -29.73 -6.18 -12.87
C GLY A 565 -29.25 -7.25 -13.86
N ILE A 566 -28.24 -6.95 -14.68
CA ILE A 566 -27.80 -7.80 -15.78
C ILE A 566 -27.03 -9.02 -15.25
N GLN A 567 -27.48 -10.24 -15.60
CA GLN A 567 -26.69 -11.46 -15.34
C GLN A 567 -25.54 -11.58 -16.34
N VAL A 568 -24.31 -11.60 -15.82
CA VAL A 568 -23.08 -11.72 -16.63
C VAL A 568 -22.53 -13.12 -16.51
N ARG A 569 -22.44 -13.83 -17.64
CA ARG A 569 -21.87 -15.18 -17.71
C ARG A 569 -20.33 -15.12 -17.70
N PHE A 570 -19.69 -16.11 -17.07
CA PHE A 570 -18.23 -16.17 -16.94
C PHE A 570 -17.50 -16.31 -18.28
N ASP A 571 -18.12 -17.01 -19.25
CA ASP A 571 -17.67 -17.11 -20.64
C ASP A 571 -17.59 -15.74 -21.34
N ARG A 572 -18.65 -14.94 -21.27
CA ARG A 572 -18.68 -13.54 -21.75
C ARG A 572 -17.59 -12.69 -21.07
N LEU A 573 -17.47 -12.73 -19.75
CA LEU A 573 -16.44 -11.96 -19.02
C LEU A 573 -15.02 -12.31 -19.49
N CYS A 574 -14.72 -13.61 -19.66
CA CYS A 574 -13.43 -14.06 -20.18
C CYS A 574 -13.20 -13.63 -21.63
N THR A 575 -14.25 -13.61 -22.45
CA THR A 575 -14.20 -13.17 -23.86
C THR A 575 -13.92 -11.67 -23.97
N LEU A 576 -14.58 -10.83 -23.16
CA LEU A 576 -14.34 -9.39 -23.10
C LEU A 576 -12.90 -9.08 -22.67
N VAL A 577 -12.42 -9.69 -21.58
CA VAL A 577 -11.03 -9.45 -21.13
C VAL A 577 -9.99 -9.99 -22.13
N MET A 578 -10.28 -11.06 -22.88
CA MET A 578 -9.41 -11.49 -23.98
C MET A 578 -9.45 -10.54 -25.19
N ALA A 579 -10.59 -9.92 -25.50
CA ALA A 579 -10.70 -8.91 -26.55
C ALA A 579 -9.86 -7.67 -26.19
N ASP A 580 -10.03 -7.13 -24.98
CA ASP A 580 -9.20 -6.05 -24.41
C ASP A 580 -7.70 -6.34 -24.49
N LEU A 581 -7.29 -7.57 -24.13
CA LEU A 581 -5.89 -7.99 -24.19
C LEU A 581 -5.37 -8.11 -25.63
N VAL A 582 -6.20 -8.60 -26.56
CA VAL A 582 -5.85 -8.68 -28.00
C VAL A 582 -5.75 -7.29 -28.62
N GLU A 583 -6.65 -6.37 -28.31
CA GLU A 583 -6.60 -4.98 -28.80
C GLU A 583 -5.39 -4.25 -28.22
N LEU A 584 -5.20 -4.29 -26.89
CA LEU A 584 -4.09 -3.63 -26.21
C LEU A 584 -2.73 -4.15 -26.72
N PHE A 585 -2.57 -5.46 -26.91
CA PHE A 585 -1.34 -6.00 -27.49
C PHE A 585 -1.19 -5.64 -28.98
N SER A 586 -2.28 -5.58 -29.76
CA SER A 586 -2.20 -5.10 -31.16
C SER A 586 -1.75 -3.64 -31.26
N ILE A 587 -2.11 -2.79 -30.30
CA ILE A 587 -1.65 -1.38 -30.20
C ILE A 587 -0.14 -1.30 -29.91
N TYR A 588 0.39 -2.12 -29.00
CA TYR A 588 1.81 -2.12 -28.61
C TYR A 588 2.72 -2.88 -29.59
N PHE A 589 2.23 -3.94 -30.23
CA PHE A 589 3.02 -4.89 -31.03
C PHE A 589 2.69 -4.82 -32.53
N LYS A 590 2.60 -3.60 -33.08
CA LYS A 590 2.16 -3.26 -34.46
C LYS A 590 2.83 -4.02 -35.63
N GLN A 591 3.90 -4.78 -35.39
CA GLN A 591 4.55 -5.63 -36.39
C GLN A 591 3.83 -6.99 -36.58
N GLN A 592 2.96 -7.39 -35.65
CA GLN A 592 2.22 -8.66 -35.70
C GLN A 592 0.78 -8.40 -36.18
N ARG A 593 0.36 -9.09 -37.25
CA ARG A 593 -0.92 -8.82 -37.94
C ARG A 593 -2.18 -9.15 -37.12
N SER A 594 -2.09 -10.06 -36.15
CA SER A 594 -3.15 -10.33 -35.17
C SER A 594 -2.61 -11.11 -33.96
N PHE A 595 -3.36 -11.07 -32.85
CA PHE A 595 -3.16 -11.95 -31.70
C PHE A 595 -4.36 -12.92 -31.57
N PRO A 596 -4.14 -14.21 -31.24
CA PRO A 596 -5.24 -15.16 -31.06
C PRO A 596 -6.13 -14.80 -29.86
N ALA A 597 -7.45 -14.88 -30.02
CA ALA A 597 -8.41 -14.65 -28.93
C ALA A 597 -8.40 -15.76 -27.85
N ALA A 598 -7.92 -16.96 -28.17
CA ALA A 598 -7.76 -18.04 -27.22
C ALA A 598 -6.45 -17.90 -26.42
N TRP A 599 -6.55 -17.76 -25.09
CA TRP A 599 -5.41 -17.48 -24.19
C TRP A 599 -4.19 -18.40 -24.38
N VAL A 600 -4.39 -19.69 -24.63
CA VAL A 600 -3.29 -20.65 -24.85
C VAL A 600 -2.41 -20.22 -26.03
N HIS A 601 -3.03 -19.80 -27.13
CA HIS A 601 -2.36 -19.36 -28.35
C HIS A 601 -1.84 -17.92 -28.23
N PHE A 602 -2.57 -17.04 -27.54
CA PHE A 602 -2.13 -15.69 -27.16
C PHE A 602 -0.80 -15.72 -26.37
N TYR A 603 -0.77 -16.51 -25.29
CA TYR A 603 0.40 -16.69 -24.44
C TYR A 603 1.57 -17.33 -25.20
N ALA A 604 1.31 -18.31 -26.06
CA ALA A 604 2.34 -18.95 -26.88
C ALA A 604 2.98 -17.99 -27.91
N ALA A 605 2.19 -17.09 -28.51
CA ALA A 605 2.70 -16.07 -29.41
C ALA A 605 3.60 -15.05 -28.68
N ILE A 606 3.13 -14.51 -27.55
CA ILE A 606 3.89 -13.54 -26.75
C ILE A 606 5.16 -14.16 -26.17
N SER A 607 5.10 -15.39 -25.67
CA SER A 607 6.25 -16.09 -25.06
C SER A 607 7.37 -16.43 -26.06
N ARG A 608 7.10 -16.31 -27.37
CA ARG A 608 8.08 -16.49 -28.46
C ARG A 608 8.46 -15.18 -29.14
N TRP A 609 7.93 -14.04 -28.71
CA TRP A 609 8.15 -12.75 -29.34
C TRP A 609 9.55 -12.20 -29.02
N VAL A 610 10.28 -11.79 -30.06
CA VAL A 610 11.62 -11.20 -29.96
C VAL A 610 11.58 -9.76 -30.51
N PRO A 611 11.96 -8.73 -29.73
CA PRO A 611 11.91 -7.33 -30.17
C PRO A 611 12.91 -7.05 -31.30
N ARG A 612 12.41 -6.82 -32.52
CA ARG A 612 13.16 -6.13 -33.58
C ARG A 612 13.05 -4.62 -33.38
N MET A 613 14.03 -4.02 -32.70
CA MET A 613 14.11 -2.56 -32.56
C MET A 613 14.48 -1.89 -33.89
N SER A 614 13.46 -1.44 -34.63
CA SER A 614 13.63 -0.52 -35.74
C SER A 614 13.81 0.92 -35.23
N TYR A 615 14.98 1.52 -35.49
CA TYR A 615 15.17 2.95 -35.31
C TYR A 615 14.65 3.72 -36.52
N SER A 616 14.10 4.92 -36.30
CA SER A 616 13.72 5.86 -37.36
C SER A 616 14.20 7.26 -37.02
N ILE A 617 14.74 7.97 -38.01
CA ILE A 617 15.25 9.33 -37.81
C ILE A 617 14.06 10.28 -37.80
N VAL A 618 13.63 10.69 -36.60
CA VAL A 618 12.56 11.67 -36.43
C VAL A 618 13.10 13.07 -36.71
N ARG A 619 12.74 13.60 -37.89
CA ARG A 619 12.99 14.99 -38.31
C ARG A 619 11.77 15.52 -39.06
N TRP A 620 11.58 16.85 -39.06
CA TRP A 620 10.60 17.48 -39.94
C TRP A 620 10.97 17.26 -41.41
N LEU A 621 9.97 17.02 -42.27
CA LEU A 621 10.14 16.77 -43.70
C LEU A 621 9.46 17.87 -44.51
N ARG A 622 10.21 18.45 -45.46
CA ARG A 622 9.70 19.47 -46.39
C ARG A 622 8.53 18.89 -47.22
N PRO A 623 7.47 19.68 -47.50
CA PRO A 623 6.42 19.25 -48.42
C PRO A 623 6.95 19.10 -49.86
N PRO A 624 6.22 18.37 -50.73
CA PRO A 624 6.49 18.32 -52.17
C PRO A 624 6.53 19.72 -52.82
N SER A 625 7.18 19.83 -53.99
CA SER A 625 7.27 21.11 -54.71
C SER A 625 5.89 21.67 -55.03
N GLY A 626 5.65 22.94 -54.68
CA GLY A 626 4.36 23.61 -54.88
C GLY A 626 3.27 23.25 -53.87
N VAL A 627 3.60 22.53 -52.78
CA VAL A 627 2.73 22.26 -51.63
C VAL A 627 3.21 23.07 -50.42
N LEU A 628 2.27 23.52 -49.57
CA LEU A 628 2.53 24.27 -48.35
C LEU A 628 2.25 23.38 -47.13
N LYS A 629 3.19 23.31 -46.19
CA LYS A 629 3.08 22.50 -44.98
C LYS A 629 2.69 23.34 -43.78
N LEU A 630 1.61 22.94 -43.10
CA LEU A 630 1.00 23.60 -41.95
C LEU A 630 1.17 22.72 -40.70
N ASN A 631 2.14 23.03 -39.85
CA ASN A 631 2.36 22.32 -38.58
C ASN A 631 1.57 22.98 -37.45
N ILE A 632 0.85 22.21 -36.62
CA ILE A 632 -0.05 22.73 -35.56
C ILE A 632 0.02 21.87 -34.27
N ASP A 633 -0.09 22.49 -33.09
CA ASP A 633 -0.28 21.85 -31.76
C ASP A 633 -1.29 22.66 -30.92
N GLY A 634 -2.10 21.98 -30.12
CA GLY A 634 -3.03 22.56 -29.15
C GLY A 634 -2.65 22.22 -27.70
N CYS A 635 -2.17 23.21 -26.95
CA CYS A 635 -1.74 23.04 -25.57
C CYS A 635 -2.84 23.43 -24.56
N SER A 636 -2.91 22.74 -23.42
CA SER A 636 -3.76 23.07 -22.28
C SER A 636 -3.00 22.97 -20.96
N LYS A 637 -3.04 24.03 -20.13
CA LYS A 637 -2.46 24.08 -18.79
C LYS A 637 -3.45 23.52 -17.75
N GLY A 638 -3.76 22.23 -17.87
CA GLY A 638 -4.80 21.51 -17.14
C GLY A 638 -5.61 20.61 -18.09
N ASN A 639 -6.57 19.86 -17.58
CA ASN A 639 -7.51 19.11 -18.42
C ASN A 639 -8.88 18.96 -17.73
N PRO A 640 -9.82 19.91 -17.90
CA PRO A 640 -9.68 21.17 -18.65
C PRO A 640 -8.71 22.16 -17.98
N GLY A 641 -8.19 23.11 -18.75
CA GLY A 641 -7.29 24.15 -18.29
C GLY A 641 -7.17 25.32 -19.27
N VAL A 642 -6.32 26.30 -18.95
CA VAL A 642 -6.07 27.47 -19.80
C VAL A 642 -5.28 27.05 -21.04
N SER A 643 -5.84 27.30 -22.22
CA SER A 643 -5.43 26.68 -23.48
C SER A 643 -5.00 27.67 -24.55
N GLY A 644 -4.24 27.16 -25.52
CA GLY A 644 -3.68 27.93 -26.61
C GLY A 644 -3.29 27.06 -27.79
N GLY A 645 -3.52 27.58 -28.99
CA GLY A 645 -3.15 26.94 -30.25
C GLY A 645 -1.92 27.63 -30.85
N GLY A 646 -1.08 26.86 -31.54
CA GLY A 646 0.07 27.40 -32.24
C GLY A 646 0.29 26.68 -33.56
N GLY A 647 0.78 27.38 -34.56
CA GLY A 647 1.07 26.76 -35.85
C GLY A 647 1.92 27.59 -36.79
N VAL A 648 2.45 26.93 -37.82
CA VAL A 648 3.45 27.49 -38.72
C VAL A 648 3.31 26.93 -40.14
N ILE A 649 3.30 27.83 -41.13
CA ILE A 649 3.24 27.52 -42.57
C ILE A 649 4.64 27.62 -43.17
N ARG A 650 5.05 26.59 -43.92
CA ARG A 650 6.31 26.55 -44.68
C ARG A 650 6.11 26.12 -46.14
N ASP A 651 6.97 26.60 -47.02
CA ASP A 651 7.06 26.11 -48.40
C ASP A 651 7.93 24.83 -48.53
N SER A 652 8.04 24.32 -49.75
CA SER A 652 8.89 23.16 -50.11
C SER A 652 10.40 23.42 -49.98
N GLY A 653 10.83 24.68 -49.89
CA GLY A 653 12.18 25.04 -49.48
C GLY A 653 12.41 24.92 -47.97
N GLY A 654 11.33 24.81 -47.18
CA GLY A 654 11.33 24.88 -45.73
C GLY A 654 11.28 26.30 -45.16
N LYS A 655 11.06 27.31 -46.01
CA LYS A 655 11.03 28.71 -45.61
C LYS A 655 9.72 29.05 -44.90
N LEU A 656 9.82 29.80 -43.81
CA LEU A 656 8.68 30.32 -43.06
C LEU A 656 7.86 31.30 -43.90
N LEU A 657 6.56 31.07 -44.03
CA LEU A 657 5.61 31.98 -44.69
C LEU A 657 4.73 32.73 -43.67
N LEU A 658 4.21 32.01 -42.67
CA LEU A 658 3.34 32.52 -41.62
C LEU A 658 3.56 31.73 -40.34
N ALA A 659 3.47 32.39 -39.18
CA ALA A 659 3.32 31.72 -37.88
C ALA A 659 2.17 32.36 -37.10
N PHE A 660 1.46 31.57 -36.29
CA PHE A 660 0.42 32.05 -35.39
C PHE A 660 0.52 31.44 -34.00
N ALA A 661 0.02 32.19 -33.01
CA ALA A 661 -0.28 31.73 -31.65
C ALA A 661 -1.61 32.36 -31.22
N CYS A 662 -2.55 31.57 -30.72
CA CYS A 662 -3.89 32.04 -30.35
C CYS A 662 -4.30 31.55 -28.95
N HIS A 663 -5.05 32.37 -28.22
CA HIS A 663 -5.69 31.96 -26.99
C HIS A 663 -6.95 31.14 -27.29
N LEU A 664 -7.16 30.02 -26.58
CA LEU A 664 -8.30 29.11 -26.79
C LEU A 664 -9.26 29.03 -25.60
N GLY A 665 -9.14 29.96 -24.65
CA GLY A 665 -9.94 30.00 -23.43
C GLY A 665 -9.62 28.85 -22.48
N GLN A 666 -10.65 28.30 -21.83
CA GLN A 666 -10.52 27.02 -21.12
C GLN A 666 -10.99 25.86 -22.02
N ALA A 667 -10.17 24.81 -22.11
CA ALA A 667 -10.46 23.65 -22.94
C ALA A 667 -9.82 22.38 -22.35
N THR A 668 -10.28 21.20 -22.77
CA THR A 668 -9.53 19.95 -22.63
C THR A 668 -8.42 19.86 -23.68
N SER A 669 -7.46 18.95 -23.52
CA SER A 669 -6.37 18.74 -24.50
C SER A 669 -6.91 18.49 -25.92
N VAL A 670 -7.89 17.60 -26.09
CA VAL A 670 -8.48 17.31 -27.41
C VAL A 670 -9.21 18.52 -28.00
N GLN A 671 -9.91 19.31 -27.18
CA GLN A 671 -10.54 20.56 -27.61
C GLN A 671 -9.51 21.62 -28.03
N ALA A 672 -8.37 21.72 -27.34
CA ALA A 672 -7.29 22.63 -27.71
C ALA A 672 -6.71 22.26 -29.09
N GLU A 673 -6.47 20.98 -29.35
CA GLU A 673 -5.95 20.46 -30.63
C GLU A 673 -6.92 20.73 -31.79
N VAL A 674 -8.20 20.39 -31.61
CA VAL A 674 -9.26 20.63 -32.61
C VAL A 674 -9.38 22.12 -32.94
N ARG A 675 -9.37 22.99 -31.92
CA ARG A 675 -9.52 24.44 -32.10
C ARG A 675 -8.24 25.09 -32.67
N ALA A 676 -7.06 24.59 -32.31
CA ALA A 676 -5.79 25.03 -32.90
C ALA A 676 -5.74 24.72 -34.40
N LEU A 677 -6.18 23.50 -34.80
CA LEU A 677 -6.34 23.13 -36.20
C LEU A 677 -7.33 24.04 -36.90
N LEU A 678 -8.56 24.19 -36.36
CA LEU A 678 -9.63 25.00 -36.96
C LEU A 678 -9.24 26.48 -37.12
N PHE A 679 -8.51 27.05 -36.16
CA PHE A 679 -7.94 28.39 -36.27
C PHE A 679 -6.88 28.45 -37.38
N GLY A 680 -5.95 27.49 -37.42
CA GLY A 680 -4.92 27.39 -38.45
C GLY A 680 -5.50 27.26 -39.86
N VAL A 681 -6.53 26.43 -40.07
CA VAL A 681 -7.24 26.29 -41.36
C VAL A 681 -7.85 27.62 -41.79
N LYS A 682 -8.61 28.28 -40.91
CA LYS A 682 -9.28 29.56 -41.20
C LYS A 682 -8.28 30.66 -41.53
N VAL A 683 -7.14 30.74 -40.82
CA VAL A 683 -6.03 31.64 -41.15
C VAL A 683 -5.44 31.31 -42.52
N CYS A 684 -5.24 30.04 -42.87
CA CYS A 684 -4.69 29.69 -44.19
C CYS A 684 -5.61 30.13 -45.34
N ILE A 685 -6.91 29.92 -45.20
CA ILE A 685 -7.92 30.33 -46.18
C ILE A 685 -7.98 31.86 -46.29
N GLN A 686 -8.01 32.58 -45.16
CA GLN A 686 -8.05 34.05 -45.13
C GLN A 686 -6.84 34.69 -45.85
N TRP A 687 -5.66 34.12 -45.71
CA TRP A 687 -4.43 34.59 -46.37
C TRP A 687 -4.22 34.00 -47.78
N GLY A 688 -5.23 33.35 -48.35
CA GLY A 688 -5.24 32.86 -49.74
C GLY A 688 -4.31 31.67 -50.01
N PHE A 689 -3.81 30.98 -48.97
CA PHE A 689 -2.93 29.84 -49.14
C PHE A 689 -3.70 28.63 -49.70
N ARG A 690 -3.17 28.02 -50.78
CA ARG A 690 -3.74 26.85 -51.46
C ARG A 690 -2.73 25.68 -51.44
N LYS A 691 -3.22 24.46 -51.69
CA LYS A 691 -2.42 23.21 -51.67
C LYS A 691 -1.74 22.97 -50.31
N LEU A 692 -2.55 22.82 -49.26
CA LEU A 692 -2.08 22.66 -47.88
C LEU A 692 -1.96 21.18 -47.47
N GLU A 693 -0.87 20.85 -46.79
CA GLU A 693 -0.62 19.59 -46.10
C GLU A 693 -0.49 19.89 -44.60
N ALA A 694 -1.46 19.48 -43.78
CA ALA A 694 -1.45 19.73 -42.34
C ALA A 694 -0.75 18.60 -41.56
N GLU A 695 0.07 18.96 -40.58
CA GLU A 695 0.77 18.03 -39.68
C GLU A 695 0.48 18.36 -38.21
N LEU A 696 0.10 17.32 -37.45
CA LEU A 696 -0.27 17.38 -36.03
C LEU A 696 0.49 16.29 -35.27
N ASP A 697 0.88 16.47 -34.00
CA ASP A 697 1.30 15.35 -33.13
C ASP A 697 0.14 14.68 -32.36
N SER A 698 -1.08 15.19 -32.55
CA SER A 698 -2.31 14.61 -32.04
C SER A 698 -2.82 13.45 -32.91
N LEU A 699 -2.28 12.24 -32.70
CA LEU A 699 -2.77 11.04 -33.41
C LEU A 699 -4.27 10.79 -33.20
N VAL A 700 -4.81 11.19 -32.04
CA VAL A 700 -6.24 11.11 -31.71
C VAL A 700 -7.08 11.98 -32.65
N LEU A 701 -6.68 13.22 -32.90
CA LEU A 701 -7.38 14.12 -33.82
C LEU A 701 -7.32 13.60 -35.26
N VAL A 702 -6.14 13.14 -35.70
CA VAL A 702 -5.98 12.52 -37.03
C VAL A 702 -6.90 11.29 -37.17
N HIS A 703 -7.01 10.44 -36.15
CA HIS A 703 -7.92 9.30 -36.17
C HIS A 703 -9.40 9.71 -36.16
N ILE A 704 -9.79 10.78 -35.47
CA ILE A 704 -11.17 11.30 -35.49
C ILE A 704 -11.54 11.81 -36.90
N LEU A 705 -10.66 12.61 -37.54
CA LEU A 705 -10.91 13.17 -38.88
C LEU A 705 -11.04 12.10 -39.97
N PHE A 706 -10.30 10.98 -39.86
CA PHE A 706 -10.42 9.83 -40.77
C PHE A 706 -11.42 8.75 -40.30
N GLY A 707 -12.30 9.04 -39.33
CA GLY A 707 -13.34 8.10 -38.86
C GLY A 707 -12.81 6.84 -38.14
N LYS A 708 -11.52 6.78 -37.81
CA LYS A 708 -10.84 5.66 -37.14
C LYS A 708 -10.96 5.70 -35.62
N ALA A 709 -11.53 6.77 -35.06
CA ALA A 709 -11.88 6.91 -33.66
C ALA A 709 -13.21 7.64 -33.51
N ARG A 710 -14.01 7.28 -32.48
CA ARG A 710 -15.28 7.96 -32.20
C ARG A 710 -15.03 9.43 -31.82
N CYS A 711 -15.69 10.35 -32.51
CA CYS A 711 -15.66 11.77 -32.16
C CYS A 711 -16.39 12.03 -30.84
N PRO A 712 -15.77 12.64 -29.81
CA PRO A 712 -16.48 13.08 -28.62
C PRO A 712 -17.49 14.19 -28.97
N TRP A 713 -18.68 14.14 -28.35
CA TRP A 713 -19.73 15.16 -28.55
C TRP A 713 -19.24 16.58 -28.24
N SER A 714 -18.35 16.74 -27.25
CA SER A 714 -17.76 18.01 -26.80
C SER A 714 -16.73 18.65 -27.75
N VAL A 715 -16.48 18.04 -28.91
CA VAL A 715 -15.75 18.64 -30.06
C VAL A 715 -16.50 18.46 -31.39
N PHE A 716 -17.71 17.89 -31.37
CA PHE A 716 -18.40 17.47 -32.60
C PHE A 716 -18.65 18.66 -33.54
N LEU A 717 -19.08 19.81 -33.00
CA LEU A 717 -19.34 21.01 -33.81
C LEU A 717 -18.07 21.57 -34.46
N GLU A 718 -16.96 21.66 -33.72
CA GLU A 718 -15.68 22.09 -34.28
C GLU A 718 -15.11 21.08 -35.29
N VAL A 719 -15.33 19.78 -35.10
CA VAL A 719 -14.95 18.72 -36.06
C VAL A 719 -15.81 18.78 -37.33
N GLN A 720 -17.13 19.01 -37.24
CA GLN A 720 -17.97 19.21 -38.43
C GLN A 720 -17.54 20.47 -39.21
N GLN A 721 -17.19 21.57 -38.52
CA GLN A 721 -16.61 22.74 -39.18
C GLN A 721 -15.28 22.41 -39.88
N LEU A 722 -14.40 21.60 -39.27
CA LEU A 722 -13.16 21.16 -39.91
C LEU A 722 -13.40 20.32 -41.16
N LEU A 723 -14.35 19.38 -41.10
CA LEU A 723 -14.71 18.54 -42.25
C LEU A 723 -15.21 19.39 -43.43
N GLY A 724 -15.96 20.45 -43.17
CA GLY A 724 -16.38 21.44 -44.18
C GLY A 724 -15.26 22.26 -44.83
N PHE A 725 -14.02 22.22 -44.32
CA PHE A 725 -12.86 22.88 -44.92
C PHE A 725 -11.83 21.90 -45.53
N MET A 726 -12.11 20.59 -45.58
CA MET A 726 -11.15 19.58 -46.04
C MET A 726 -10.72 19.74 -47.50
N GLU A 727 -11.55 20.36 -48.36
CA GLU A 727 -11.17 20.68 -49.75
C GLU A 727 -9.95 21.60 -49.84
N HIS A 728 -9.73 22.46 -48.84
CA HIS A 728 -8.56 23.33 -48.78
C HIS A 728 -7.31 22.64 -48.23
N ILE A 729 -7.49 21.54 -47.49
CA ILE A 729 -6.41 20.74 -46.88
C ILE A 729 -6.52 19.27 -47.35
N PRO A 730 -6.12 18.97 -48.60
CA PRO A 730 -6.23 17.63 -49.19
C PRO A 730 -5.38 16.55 -48.50
N SER A 731 -4.54 16.89 -47.53
CA SER A 731 -3.79 15.93 -46.71
C SER A 731 -3.64 16.40 -45.27
N VAL A 732 -4.01 15.54 -44.32
CA VAL A 732 -3.80 15.72 -42.88
C VAL A 732 -3.02 14.52 -42.34
N GLY A 733 -1.86 14.77 -41.73
CA GLY A 733 -0.92 13.75 -41.28
C GLY A 733 -0.56 13.84 -39.80
N HIS A 734 -0.16 12.70 -39.23
CA HIS A 734 0.47 12.66 -37.91
C HIS A 734 1.99 12.77 -38.03
N CYS A 735 2.58 13.77 -37.38
CA CYS A 735 4.02 13.91 -37.18
C CYS A 735 4.38 13.60 -35.72
N PHE A 736 5.64 13.22 -35.45
CA PHE A 736 6.08 13.07 -34.06
C PHE A 736 6.35 14.43 -33.41
N ARG A 737 6.08 14.59 -32.10
CA ARG A 737 6.28 15.85 -31.36
C ARG A 737 7.68 16.47 -31.51
N GLN A 738 8.71 15.65 -31.68
CA GLN A 738 10.09 16.11 -31.94
C GLN A 738 10.25 16.84 -33.29
N ALA A 739 9.38 16.58 -34.27
CA ALA A 739 9.29 17.32 -35.53
C ALA A 739 8.35 18.55 -35.41
N ASN A 740 7.37 18.53 -34.50
CA ASN A 740 6.36 19.58 -34.33
C ASN A 740 6.76 20.72 -33.36
N GLN A 741 8.01 20.74 -32.85
CA GLN A 741 8.47 21.61 -31.76
C GLN A 741 8.13 23.11 -31.91
N VAL A 742 8.10 23.64 -33.14
CA VAL A 742 7.79 25.06 -33.37
C VAL A 742 6.31 25.37 -33.09
N ALA A 743 5.39 24.45 -33.41
CA ALA A 743 3.99 24.59 -33.06
C ALA A 743 3.77 24.42 -31.55
N ASP A 744 4.43 23.42 -30.93
CA ASP A 744 4.43 23.15 -29.48
C ASP A 744 4.98 24.33 -28.62
N VAL A 745 5.86 25.17 -29.17
CA VAL A 745 6.27 26.42 -28.53
C VAL A 745 5.23 27.53 -28.73
N LEU A 746 4.67 27.67 -29.92
CA LEU A 746 3.66 28.70 -30.23
C LEU A 746 2.34 28.47 -29.47
N SER A 747 1.92 27.23 -29.25
CA SER A 747 0.71 26.90 -28.49
C SER A 747 0.83 27.30 -27.02
N LYS A 748 2.00 27.07 -26.41
CA LYS A 748 2.35 27.48 -25.05
C LYS A 748 2.40 29.00 -24.89
N VAL A 749 2.81 29.71 -25.95
CA VAL A 749 2.68 31.17 -26.06
C VAL A 749 1.20 31.56 -26.12
N GLY A 750 0.37 30.87 -26.91
CA GLY A 750 -1.10 30.98 -26.92
C GLY A 750 -1.74 30.91 -25.53
N CYS A 751 -1.27 29.99 -24.69
CA CYS A 751 -1.65 29.86 -23.27
C CYS A 751 -1.18 31.02 -22.35
N THR A 752 -0.63 32.11 -22.89
CA THR A 752 -0.19 33.31 -22.16
C THR A 752 -0.72 34.64 -22.74
N LEU A 753 -1.47 34.61 -23.84
CA LEU A 753 -1.81 35.84 -24.60
C LEU A 753 -2.92 36.70 -23.99
N GLY A 754 -3.74 36.15 -23.09
CA GLY A 754 -4.88 36.85 -22.48
C GLY A 754 -5.91 37.27 -23.52
N GLU A 755 -6.68 36.30 -24.02
CA GLU A 755 -7.69 36.41 -25.10
C GLU A 755 -7.17 36.85 -26.48
N ARG A 756 -6.00 37.47 -26.56
CA ARG A 756 -5.38 37.90 -27.83
C ARG A 756 -4.94 36.71 -28.69
N SER A 757 -4.83 36.96 -30.00
CA SER A 757 -4.11 36.10 -30.93
C SER A 757 -3.08 36.92 -31.71
N PHE A 758 -1.99 36.27 -32.11
CA PHE A 758 -0.92 36.85 -32.91
C PHE A 758 -0.74 36.01 -34.17
N THR A 759 -0.80 36.66 -35.33
CA THR A 759 -0.49 36.08 -36.65
C THR A 759 0.56 36.95 -37.31
N ARG A 760 1.68 36.37 -37.76
CA ARG A 760 2.81 37.08 -38.35
C ARG A 760 3.21 36.48 -39.70
N LEU A 761 2.97 37.24 -40.76
CA LEU A 761 3.43 36.94 -42.12
C LEU A 761 4.93 37.25 -42.26
N HIS A 762 5.66 36.44 -43.03
CA HIS A 762 7.07 36.67 -43.34
C HIS A 762 7.26 37.86 -44.30
N GLN A 763 8.26 38.71 -44.06
CA GLN A 763 8.47 39.97 -44.80
C GLN A 763 8.55 39.78 -46.32
N SER A 764 9.16 38.68 -46.80
CA SER A 764 9.26 38.39 -48.23
C SER A 764 7.94 37.97 -48.90
N TYR A 765 6.93 37.57 -48.12
CA TYR A 765 5.58 37.29 -48.63
C TYR A 765 4.69 38.53 -48.57
N ARG A 766 4.96 39.43 -47.61
CA ARG A 766 4.29 40.74 -47.47
C ARG A 766 4.46 41.64 -48.71
N ARG A 767 5.52 41.46 -49.50
CA ARG A 767 5.75 42.12 -50.81
C ARG A 767 5.07 41.45 -52.01
N ARG A 768 4.29 40.38 -51.80
CA ARG A 768 3.49 39.71 -52.86
C ARG A 768 1.97 39.89 -52.67
N LEU A 769 1.58 40.57 -51.61
CA LEU A 769 0.19 40.87 -51.26
C LEU A 769 0.02 42.38 -51.20
N GLU A 770 0.13 43.04 -52.36
CA GLU A 770 -0.29 44.43 -52.52
C GLU A 770 -1.82 44.46 -52.60
N VAL A 771 -2.43 44.45 -51.42
CA VAL A 771 -3.84 44.79 -51.19
C VAL A 771 -3.83 45.88 -50.11
N PRO A 772 -4.55 47.01 -50.28
CA PRO A 772 -4.50 48.11 -49.33
C PRO A 772 -4.89 47.68 -47.92
N CYS A 773 -4.20 48.21 -46.91
CA CYS A 773 -4.64 48.08 -45.52
C CYS A 773 -5.79 49.05 -45.23
N ALA A 774 -6.85 48.52 -44.62
CA ALA A 774 -7.84 49.24 -43.82
C ALA A 774 -7.90 48.52 -42.45
#